data_AF-A0A8J3U2N9-F1
#
_entry.id   AF-A0A8J3U2N9-F1
#
_cell.length_a   1.000
_cell.length_b   1.000
_cell.length_c   1.000
_cell.angle_alpha   90.00
_cell.angle_beta   90.00
_cell.angle_gamma   90.00
#
_symmetry.space_group_name_H-M   'P 1'
#
loop_
_entity.id
_entity.type
_entity.pdbx_description
1 polymer ?
#
loop_
_entity_poly.entity_id
_entity_poly.type
_entity_poly.pdbx_seq_one_letter_code
_entity_poly.pdbx_strand_id
1 'polypeptide(L)'
;MAGGTAVAAAGLPVEQAAASAQQTTDHAKKAAPRGEWLAGETHAHDDHSSDGSLPRQTSKQALPGNLPVSDQIAEAERMGLDFLPLTDHRTYDQHWDPQWRSSKLILLPGEEANGSPHATVLGAVDTIVDGANPPGSPAFRHVQQSIWDAHAQDASWGTAHPDDGEYTREAGPNENASAQGVNTVEVWNVASDPDAEIDYAENRWNKGFRFGAVAASDCHFREVWGKASPGQPTTWVFAAERSVRGILDALRAGRTVVSATPQGAFVTIEADVDGDGVFEAVGGDEVIVRDRRLPKKARLRVRIRGGVGTKVHVYASPGRAAGPLATFTPASADQTYLVPFTLDGAHNWFRAEVRAPGDPSGVDADPTLPDQLRAATSPVFVSLNAPAVPAPEIALPPAETRDDHAALALGDTGRFAGFADVAGQGSVAHVVAQVHRDHRTSVVYRRVEPHGNAQHTIELSAGSPTASSPKIAASGDDVWVVWQDSRGQERPHRSQIFLRHSRNGGHSFEPAVRLTDTQGRAIHPAVAVLDGRHAVVAWADNDGGAFDVYAQVIGVDQAPVNLSAPGKAVSAGTATDARSPRHPASLFPAIAAAKDGGLVVTWQDNRFDPDPLWTGHTPPAGQPAGGGTDPDNWQIVASVRPAREKSWSAPVQVSAATDAADRHPGIAVDRDGTVVIMWETKRLQSSGANLSLRASRSFDGGRTWSASEPVGLNPAAMSQRPSLSRDSDGSVRAVWYDTRSADWRWKVFTSRLDRATGWTAPAQLSTLANGAFPSAADGFVVFTSDRGATRTQRDGTQQIFLLRL
;
A
#
# COMPACT_ATOMS: atom_id res chain seq x y z
N MET A 1 43.98 -15.15 14.29
CA MET A 1 44.25 -14.55 15.61
C MET A 1 44.61 -13.08 15.38
N ALA A 2 43.91 -12.06 15.85
CA ALA A 2 42.70 -11.95 16.66
C ALA A 2 42.12 -10.53 16.41
N GLY A 3 40.80 -10.38 16.57
CA GLY A 3 40.14 -9.10 16.88
C GLY A 3 39.86 -8.13 15.72
N GLY A 4 38.78 -8.38 14.98
CA GLY A 4 38.05 -7.33 14.26
C GLY A 4 36.80 -6.96 15.06
N THR A 5 36.78 -5.77 15.65
CA THR A 5 35.63 -5.21 16.35
C THR A 5 34.52 -4.86 15.35
N ALA A 6 33.30 -5.30 15.65
CA ALA A 6 32.09 -4.93 14.94
C ALA A 6 31.87 -3.41 15.03
N VAL A 7 31.77 -2.74 13.87
CA VAL A 7 31.36 -1.34 13.79
C VAL A 7 29.88 -1.33 13.42
N ALA A 8 29.07 -0.90 14.39
CA ALA A 8 27.64 -0.69 14.26
C ALA A 8 27.33 0.44 13.27
N ALA A 9 26.15 0.36 12.65
CA ALA A 9 25.60 1.35 11.75
C ALA A 9 25.55 2.75 12.39
N ALA A 10 26.36 3.66 11.85
CA ALA A 10 26.24 5.11 11.98
C ALA A 10 26.67 5.71 10.63
N GLY A 11 26.00 6.69 10.03
CA GLY A 11 24.84 7.43 10.49
C GLY A 11 24.17 8.21 9.36
N LEU A 12 22.89 8.50 9.58
CA LEU A 12 22.25 9.70 9.07
C LEU A 12 22.93 10.92 9.73
N PRO A 13 23.02 12.09 9.08
CA PRO A 13 23.75 13.24 9.62
C PRO A 13 23.19 13.69 10.98
N VAL A 14 23.94 13.42 12.05
CA VAL A 14 23.68 13.93 13.39
C VAL A 14 24.25 15.34 13.47
N GLU A 15 23.59 16.31 12.84
CA GLU A 15 23.86 17.73 13.12
C GLU A 15 22.65 18.62 12.80
N GLN A 16 21.50 18.24 13.33
CA GLN A 16 20.42 19.18 13.73
C GLN A 16 19.45 18.58 14.78
N ALA A 17 19.86 17.49 15.45
CA ALA A 17 19.03 16.73 16.39
C ALA A 17 19.04 17.29 17.84
N ALA A 18 19.36 18.58 18.04
CA ALA A 18 19.49 19.17 19.37
C ALA A 18 18.38 20.17 19.76
N ALA A 19 17.31 20.31 18.95
CA ALA A 19 16.24 21.26 19.27
C ALA A 19 14.85 20.82 18.79
N SER A 20 14.39 19.62 19.15
CA SER A 20 12.94 19.27 19.14
C SER A 20 12.58 18.02 19.94
N ALA A 21 13.23 17.79 21.08
CA ALA A 21 12.79 16.79 22.07
C ALA A 21 12.72 17.40 23.48
N GLN A 22 12.20 18.61 23.59
CA GLN A 22 11.52 19.03 24.83
C GLN A 22 10.07 18.55 24.75
N GLN A 23 9.87 17.22 24.82
CA GLN A 23 8.69 16.73 25.52
C GLN A 23 8.92 17.09 26.98
N THR A 24 8.26 18.17 27.39
CA THR A 24 8.08 18.56 28.79
C THR A 24 7.84 17.31 29.62
N THR A 25 8.65 17.17 30.66
CA THR A 25 8.45 16.22 31.75
C THR A 25 7.12 16.52 32.41
N ASP A 26 6.08 15.84 31.96
CA ASP A 26 4.90 15.60 32.77
C ASP A 26 4.70 14.10 32.83
N HIS A 27 4.71 13.56 34.05
CA HIS A 27 4.16 12.25 34.37
C HIS A 27 2.64 12.29 34.20
N ALA A 28 2.16 12.70 33.01
CA ALA A 28 0.77 12.57 32.67
C ALA A 28 0.49 11.08 32.60
N LYS A 29 -0.32 10.58 33.54
CA LYS A 29 -0.85 9.22 33.53
C LYS A 29 -1.35 8.92 32.12
N LYS A 30 -0.73 7.97 31.43
CA LYS A 30 -1.20 7.55 30.12
C LYS A 30 -2.54 6.85 30.31
N ALA A 31 -3.53 7.23 29.51
CA ALA A 31 -4.82 6.56 29.53
C ALA A 31 -4.69 5.17 28.89
N ALA A 32 -5.53 4.23 29.32
CA ALA A 32 -5.67 2.95 28.64
C ALA A 32 -6.05 3.16 27.15
N PRO A 33 -5.50 2.36 26.22
CA PRO A 33 -5.86 2.43 24.81
C PRO A 33 -7.37 2.27 24.61
N ARG A 34 -7.92 3.07 23.70
CA ARG A 34 -9.34 3.03 23.31
C ARG A 34 -9.46 2.46 21.91
N GLY A 35 -10.41 1.58 21.71
CA GLY A 35 -10.66 0.91 20.45
C GLY A 35 -11.55 -0.32 20.63
N GLU A 36 -11.74 -1.04 19.55
CA GLU A 36 -12.48 -2.30 19.50
C GLU A 36 -11.68 -3.37 18.76
N TRP A 37 -11.92 -4.63 19.12
CA TRP A 37 -11.35 -5.77 18.42
C TRP A 37 -12.23 -6.14 17.25
N LEU A 38 -11.71 -6.02 16.04
CA LEU A 38 -12.38 -6.37 14.79
C LEU A 38 -11.82 -7.69 14.28
N ALA A 39 -12.70 -8.65 13.97
CA ALA A 39 -12.30 -9.94 13.40
C ALA A 39 -12.10 -9.83 11.89
N GLY A 40 -11.10 -10.50 11.34
CA GLY A 40 -10.90 -10.50 9.90
C GLY A 40 -9.93 -11.56 9.41
N GLU A 41 -9.65 -11.42 8.13
CA GLU A 41 -8.70 -12.21 7.36
C GLU A 41 -7.55 -11.29 6.92
N THR A 42 -6.37 -11.85 6.68
CA THR A 42 -5.21 -11.14 6.13
C THR A 42 -4.63 -11.78 4.88
N HIS A 43 -5.01 -13.02 4.54
CA HIS A 43 -4.52 -13.76 3.38
C HIS A 43 -5.63 -14.67 2.84
N ALA A 44 -6.23 -14.28 1.71
CA ALA A 44 -7.25 -15.07 1.03
C ALA A 44 -7.23 -14.75 -0.46
N HIS A 45 -7.45 -15.79 -1.28
CA HIS A 45 -7.36 -15.71 -2.72
C HIS A 45 -8.72 -15.96 -3.36
N ASP A 46 -8.87 -15.53 -4.60
CA ASP A 46 -10.01 -15.86 -5.44
C ASP A 46 -9.53 -16.20 -6.86
N ASP A 47 -10.47 -16.34 -7.80
CA ASP A 47 -10.14 -16.69 -9.16
C ASP A 47 -9.20 -15.70 -9.86
N HIS A 48 -8.88 -14.52 -9.29
CA HIS A 48 -7.84 -13.63 -9.79
C HIS A 48 -6.43 -14.13 -9.50
N SER A 49 -6.23 -15.19 -8.69
CA SER A 49 -4.98 -15.92 -8.62
C SER A 49 -5.02 -17.22 -9.44
N SER A 50 -3.89 -17.59 -10.05
CA SER A 50 -3.75 -18.79 -10.86
C SER A 50 -4.13 -20.12 -10.18
N ASP A 51 -4.05 -20.12 -8.86
CA ASP A 51 -4.33 -21.21 -7.94
C ASP A 51 -5.50 -20.90 -7.00
N GLY A 52 -6.11 -19.72 -7.10
CA GLY A 52 -7.24 -19.31 -6.25
C GLY A 52 -8.56 -20.01 -6.58
N SER A 53 -8.50 -21.16 -7.29
CA SER A 53 -9.54 -22.18 -7.24
C SER A 53 -9.03 -23.56 -7.66
N LEU A 54 -9.72 -24.61 -7.19
CA LEU A 54 -9.34 -26.00 -7.45
C LEU A 54 -9.27 -26.33 -8.95
N PRO A 55 -10.25 -25.94 -9.81
CA PRO A 55 -10.15 -26.17 -11.25
C PRO A 55 -8.95 -25.47 -11.88
N ARG A 56 -8.65 -24.23 -11.50
CA ARG A 56 -7.49 -23.50 -12.04
C ARG A 56 -6.19 -24.17 -11.63
N GLN A 57 -5.99 -24.46 -10.34
CA GLN A 57 -4.74 -25.06 -9.87
C GLN A 57 -4.50 -26.45 -10.47
N THR A 58 -5.49 -27.34 -10.44
CA THR A 58 -5.33 -28.74 -10.90
C THR A 58 -5.19 -28.86 -12.42
N SER A 59 -5.74 -27.91 -13.18
CA SER A 59 -5.63 -27.86 -14.64
C SER A 59 -4.47 -27.00 -15.15
N LYS A 60 -3.68 -26.38 -14.26
CA LYS A 60 -2.67 -25.38 -14.62
C LYS A 60 -3.29 -24.22 -15.43
N GLN A 61 -4.43 -23.70 -14.97
CA GLN A 61 -5.22 -22.63 -15.58
C GLN A 61 -5.88 -22.96 -16.93
N ALA A 62 -5.91 -24.23 -17.34
CA ALA A 62 -6.59 -24.62 -18.58
C ALA A 62 -8.13 -24.65 -18.45
N LEU A 63 -8.65 -24.65 -17.22
CA LEU A 63 -10.08 -24.59 -16.92
C LEU A 63 -10.44 -23.26 -16.24
N PRO A 64 -11.65 -22.73 -16.50
CA PRO A 64 -12.18 -21.59 -15.75
C PRO A 64 -12.23 -21.85 -14.24
N GLY A 65 -12.13 -20.78 -13.47
CA GLY A 65 -12.25 -20.79 -12.03
C GLY A 65 -13.66 -20.98 -11.50
N ASN A 66 -13.76 -21.28 -10.21
CA ASN A 66 -15.02 -21.51 -9.51
C ASN A 66 -15.18 -20.77 -8.17
N LEU A 67 -14.26 -19.85 -7.86
CA LEU A 67 -14.23 -19.04 -6.65
C LEU A 67 -14.21 -17.54 -7.02
N PRO A 68 -15.35 -16.94 -7.38
CA PRO A 68 -15.39 -15.51 -7.67
C PRO A 68 -15.21 -14.66 -6.40
N VAL A 69 -14.79 -13.40 -6.59
CA VAL A 69 -14.73 -12.35 -5.55
C VAL A 69 -15.97 -12.34 -4.64
N SER A 70 -17.17 -12.47 -5.23
CA SER A 70 -18.42 -12.44 -4.47
C SER A 70 -18.62 -13.65 -3.55
N ASP A 71 -18.10 -14.83 -3.89
CA ASP A 71 -18.20 -16.04 -3.05
C ASP A 71 -17.30 -15.90 -1.82
N GLN A 72 -16.05 -15.41 -1.97
CA GLN A 72 -15.16 -15.14 -0.83
C GLN A 72 -15.73 -14.08 0.11
N ILE A 73 -16.28 -12.99 -0.43
CA ILE A 73 -16.95 -11.94 0.36
C ILE A 73 -18.16 -12.53 1.10
N ALA A 74 -18.99 -13.32 0.43
CA ALA A 74 -20.18 -13.92 1.05
C ALA A 74 -19.82 -14.91 2.17
N GLU A 75 -18.75 -15.67 1.99
CA GLU A 75 -18.25 -16.59 3.01
C GLU A 75 -17.68 -15.84 4.22
N ALA A 76 -16.86 -14.80 4.01
CA ALA A 76 -16.39 -13.93 5.09
C ALA A 76 -17.55 -13.26 5.87
N GLU A 77 -18.61 -12.83 5.17
CA GLU A 77 -19.84 -12.34 5.80
C GLU A 77 -20.54 -13.43 6.62
N ARG A 78 -20.58 -14.68 6.13
CA ARG A 78 -21.17 -15.83 6.83
C ARG A 78 -20.38 -16.18 8.09
N MET A 79 -19.06 -16.06 8.03
CA MET A 79 -18.15 -16.27 9.17
C MET A 79 -18.23 -15.17 10.23
N GLY A 80 -18.86 -14.03 9.90
CA GLY A 80 -19.08 -12.92 10.81
C GLY A 80 -17.86 -12.01 10.96
N LEU A 81 -17.03 -11.92 9.91
CA LEU A 81 -15.87 -11.03 9.90
C LEU A 81 -16.29 -9.54 9.83
N ASP A 82 -15.40 -8.67 10.25
CA ASP A 82 -15.52 -7.21 10.15
C ASP A 82 -14.82 -6.64 8.93
N PHE A 83 -13.73 -7.27 8.49
CA PHE A 83 -12.94 -6.84 7.35
C PHE A 83 -12.38 -8.01 6.55
N LEU A 84 -12.14 -7.77 5.26
CA LEU A 84 -11.58 -8.74 4.32
C LEU A 84 -10.71 -8.01 3.29
N PRO A 85 -9.40 -8.30 3.24
CA PRO A 85 -8.59 -8.11 2.04
C PRO A 85 -8.72 -9.32 1.10
N LEU A 86 -8.50 -9.10 -0.19
CA LEU A 86 -8.29 -10.16 -1.17
C LEU A 86 -6.85 -10.02 -1.67
N THR A 87 -6.04 -11.03 -1.47
CA THR A 87 -4.58 -11.00 -1.60
C THR A 87 -4.11 -11.90 -2.73
N ASP A 88 -4.78 -11.86 -3.88
CA ASP A 88 -4.37 -12.63 -5.05
C ASP A 88 -2.91 -12.36 -5.44
N HIS A 89 -2.25 -13.40 -5.96
CA HIS A 89 -0.81 -13.35 -6.18
C HIS A 89 -0.40 -12.28 -7.20
N ARG A 90 0.39 -11.29 -6.76
CA ARG A 90 1.11 -10.34 -7.62
C ARG A 90 0.22 -9.56 -8.59
N THR A 91 -1.04 -9.35 -8.18
CA THR A 91 -2.05 -8.60 -8.93
C THR A 91 -2.87 -7.70 -8.03
N TYR A 92 -3.44 -6.68 -8.66
CA TYR A 92 -4.33 -5.71 -8.02
C TYR A 92 -5.69 -5.66 -8.72
N ASP A 93 -5.92 -6.49 -9.74
CA ASP A 93 -7.09 -6.44 -10.61
C ASP A 93 -8.39 -6.88 -9.93
N GLN A 94 -8.31 -7.70 -8.89
CA GLN A 94 -9.44 -8.15 -8.05
C GLN A 94 -10.22 -6.99 -7.43
N HIS A 95 -9.56 -5.85 -7.18
CA HIS A 95 -10.21 -4.65 -6.63
C HIS A 95 -11.03 -3.90 -7.68
N TRP A 96 -10.72 -4.11 -8.96
CA TRP A 96 -11.41 -3.51 -10.10
C TRP A 96 -12.61 -4.33 -10.55
N ASP A 97 -12.74 -5.58 -10.07
CA ASP A 97 -13.90 -6.41 -10.30
C ASP A 97 -15.17 -5.71 -9.74
N PRO A 98 -16.26 -5.60 -10.54
CA PRO A 98 -17.51 -4.99 -10.09
C PRO A 98 -18.14 -5.70 -8.89
N GLN A 99 -17.80 -6.96 -8.64
CA GLN A 99 -18.23 -7.77 -7.50
C GLN A 99 -17.47 -7.45 -6.21
N TRP A 100 -16.38 -6.66 -6.26
CA TRP A 100 -15.69 -6.16 -5.07
C TRP A 100 -16.54 -5.12 -4.35
N ARG A 101 -17.52 -5.59 -3.59
CA ARG A 101 -18.48 -4.77 -2.83
C ARG A 101 -19.08 -5.56 -1.68
N SER A 102 -19.16 -4.94 -0.51
CA SER A 102 -19.91 -5.46 0.65
C SER A 102 -20.58 -4.31 1.39
N SER A 103 -21.76 -4.57 1.94
CA SER A 103 -22.43 -3.64 2.88
C SER A 103 -22.19 -4.00 4.35
N LYS A 104 -21.49 -5.11 4.61
CA LYS A 104 -21.24 -5.65 5.96
C LYS A 104 -19.77 -5.57 6.35
N LEU A 105 -18.88 -5.95 5.42
CA LEU A 105 -17.42 -5.97 5.60
C LEU A 105 -16.81 -4.64 5.20
N ILE A 106 -15.79 -4.21 5.95
CA ILE A 106 -14.81 -3.25 5.44
C ILE A 106 -13.90 -4.02 4.48
N LEU A 107 -14.03 -3.75 3.18
CA LEU A 107 -13.11 -4.31 2.19
C LEU A 107 -11.82 -3.49 2.17
N LEU A 108 -10.69 -4.18 2.20
CA LEU A 108 -9.36 -3.60 2.09
C LEU A 108 -8.76 -4.05 0.76
N PRO A 109 -8.02 -3.17 0.05
CA PRO A 109 -7.15 -3.67 -0.98
C PRO A 109 -6.09 -4.60 -0.38
N GLY A 110 -5.79 -5.71 -1.05
CA GLY A 110 -4.79 -6.69 -0.64
C GLY A 110 -3.97 -7.16 -1.84
N GLU A 111 -2.76 -7.65 -1.60
CA GLU A 111 -1.96 -8.33 -2.63
C GLU A 111 -1.06 -9.33 -1.90
N GLU A 112 -0.96 -10.56 -2.39
CA GLU A 112 0.17 -11.39 -2.04
C GLU A 112 1.31 -11.06 -3.02
N ALA A 113 2.14 -10.11 -2.59
CA ALA A 113 3.22 -9.55 -3.37
C ALA A 113 4.45 -10.46 -3.36
N ASN A 114 5.38 -10.13 -4.26
CA ASN A 114 6.64 -10.84 -4.51
C ASN A 114 6.51 -12.26 -5.09
N GLY A 115 7.61 -12.76 -5.63
CA GLY A 115 7.76 -14.15 -6.09
C GLY A 115 8.02 -15.11 -4.94
N SER A 116 9.25 -15.16 -4.44
CA SER A 116 9.62 -15.88 -3.23
C SER A 116 10.68 -15.03 -2.51
N PRO A 117 10.53 -14.75 -1.21
CA PRO A 117 9.41 -15.14 -0.34
C PRO A 117 8.12 -14.36 -0.67
N HIS A 118 6.96 -14.95 -0.35
CA HIS A 118 5.66 -14.27 -0.47
C HIS A 118 5.48 -13.23 0.65
N ALA A 119 4.69 -12.19 0.37
CA ALA A 119 4.36 -11.16 1.33
C ALA A 119 2.92 -10.69 1.19
N THR A 120 2.20 -10.52 2.29
CA THR A 120 0.87 -9.91 2.28
C THR A 120 0.99 -8.39 2.40
N VAL A 121 0.42 -7.66 1.44
CA VAL A 121 0.37 -6.20 1.47
C VAL A 121 -1.07 -5.73 1.52
N LEU A 122 -1.42 -5.04 2.61
CA LEU A 122 -2.79 -4.61 2.88
C LEU A 122 -2.91 -3.09 2.84
N GLY A 123 -3.89 -2.58 2.11
CA GLY A 123 -4.22 -1.16 2.04
C GLY A 123 -3.34 -0.31 1.12
N ALA A 124 -2.51 -0.94 0.27
CA ALA A 124 -1.82 -0.25 -0.82
C ALA A 124 -2.84 0.41 -1.76
N VAL A 125 -2.44 1.49 -2.43
CA VAL A 125 -3.31 2.18 -3.40
C VAL A 125 -3.19 1.60 -4.81
N ASP A 126 -2.24 0.67 -4.99
CA ASP A 126 -1.92 -0.02 -6.25
C ASP A 126 -0.95 -1.19 -5.99
N THR A 127 -0.57 -1.92 -7.05
CA THR A 127 0.39 -3.02 -7.01
C THR A 127 1.72 -2.64 -6.34
N ILE A 128 2.24 -3.53 -5.50
CA ILE A 128 3.62 -3.49 -4.99
C ILE A 128 4.57 -4.18 -5.97
N VAL A 129 5.63 -3.48 -6.33
CA VAL A 129 6.53 -3.95 -7.38
C VAL A 129 7.64 -4.85 -6.83
N ASP A 130 7.83 -5.99 -7.47
CA ASP A 130 8.89 -6.95 -7.18
C ASP A 130 9.83 -7.13 -8.38
N GLY A 131 10.98 -6.47 -8.29
CA GLY A 131 11.96 -6.36 -9.38
C GLY A 131 12.90 -7.55 -9.47
N ALA A 132 13.65 -7.61 -10.57
CA ALA A 132 14.72 -8.59 -10.71
C ALA A 132 15.85 -8.29 -9.72
N ASN A 133 16.39 -9.33 -9.08
CA ASN A 133 17.56 -9.18 -8.23
C ASN A 133 18.86 -9.24 -9.06
N PRO A 134 19.71 -8.20 -9.07
CA PRO A 134 20.95 -8.21 -9.85
C PRO A 134 21.92 -9.30 -9.37
N PRO A 135 22.66 -9.96 -10.28
CA PRO A 135 23.64 -10.98 -9.91
C PRO A 135 24.61 -10.49 -8.82
N GLY A 136 24.76 -11.28 -7.76
CA GLY A 136 25.64 -10.96 -6.62
C GLY A 136 25.02 -10.05 -5.55
N SER A 137 23.76 -9.64 -5.69
CA SER A 137 23.02 -8.96 -4.62
C SER A 137 22.50 -9.98 -3.59
N PRO A 138 22.41 -9.62 -2.29
CA PRO A 138 21.71 -10.44 -1.30
C PRO A 138 20.28 -10.75 -1.73
N ALA A 139 19.76 -11.92 -1.38
CA ALA A 139 18.43 -12.37 -1.79
C ALA A 139 17.33 -11.37 -1.38
N PHE A 140 17.42 -10.79 -0.18
CA PHE A 140 16.39 -9.88 0.36
C PHE A 140 16.35 -8.47 -0.26
N ARG A 141 17.23 -8.11 -1.22
CA ARG A 141 17.27 -6.74 -1.78
C ARG A 141 15.92 -6.30 -2.36
N HIS A 142 15.31 -7.15 -3.18
CA HIS A 142 14.02 -6.84 -3.81
C HIS A 142 12.87 -6.83 -2.79
N VAL A 143 12.89 -7.74 -1.81
CA VAL A 143 11.98 -7.74 -0.64
C VAL A 143 12.08 -6.42 0.13
N GLN A 144 13.30 -5.92 0.36
CA GLN A 144 13.49 -4.65 1.06
C GLN A 144 12.95 -3.46 0.24
N GLN A 145 13.08 -3.50 -1.09
CA GLN A 145 12.53 -2.48 -1.98
C GLN A 145 11.00 -2.48 -1.99
N SER A 146 10.36 -3.66 -1.91
CA SER A 146 8.91 -3.77 -1.81
C SER A 146 8.37 -3.29 -0.46
N ILE A 147 9.10 -3.49 0.65
CA ILE A 147 8.76 -2.87 1.95
C ILE A 147 8.76 -1.34 1.85
N TRP A 148 9.80 -0.75 1.24
CA TRP A 148 9.88 0.71 1.10
C TRP A 148 8.79 1.28 0.18
N ASP A 149 8.44 0.57 -0.90
CA ASP A 149 7.36 0.96 -1.80
C ASP A 149 5.99 0.88 -1.10
N ALA A 150 5.73 -0.18 -0.33
CA ALA A 150 4.51 -0.33 0.47
C ALA A 150 4.37 0.78 1.54
N HIS A 151 5.46 1.15 2.22
CA HIS A 151 5.45 2.24 3.19
C HIS A 151 5.25 3.62 2.55
N ALA A 152 5.76 3.83 1.33
CA ALA A 152 5.48 5.06 0.57
C ALA A 152 4.00 5.18 0.19
N GLN A 153 3.24 4.08 0.21
CA GLN A 153 1.79 4.04 0.00
C GLN A 153 0.97 4.08 1.30
N ASP A 154 1.60 4.10 2.47
CA ASP A 154 0.97 3.87 3.78
C ASP A 154 0.17 2.54 3.84
N ALA A 155 0.73 1.48 3.24
CA ALA A 155 0.23 0.12 3.33
C ALA A 155 0.85 -0.61 4.55
N SER A 156 0.24 -1.73 4.95
CA SER A 156 0.85 -2.70 5.87
C SER A 156 1.54 -3.78 5.06
N TRP A 157 2.84 -3.98 5.26
CA TRP A 157 3.60 -5.05 4.62
C TRP A 157 3.86 -6.17 5.62
N GLY A 158 3.51 -7.40 5.28
CA GLY A 158 3.67 -8.57 6.13
C GLY A 158 4.39 -9.74 5.46
N THR A 159 5.14 -10.50 6.25
CA THR A 159 5.69 -11.79 5.81
C THR A 159 4.59 -12.84 5.83
N ALA A 160 4.31 -13.45 4.68
CA ALA A 160 3.42 -14.60 4.57
C ALA A 160 4.18 -15.88 4.95
N HIS A 161 3.53 -16.79 5.68
CA HIS A 161 4.02 -18.13 6.06
C HIS A 161 5.57 -18.29 6.01
N PRO A 162 6.32 -17.67 6.95
CA PRO A 162 7.78 -17.48 6.86
C PRO A 162 8.60 -18.77 6.80
N ASP A 163 7.99 -19.91 7.10
CA ASP A 163 8.59 -21.23 7.00
C ASP A 163 8.70 -21.75 5.56
N ASP A 164 8.16 -21.01 4.57
CA ASP A 164 8.34 -21.22 3.12
C ASP A 164 9.03 -20.05 2.41
N GLY A 165 10.06 -19.45 3.03
CA GLY A 165 10.79 -18.36 2.37
C GLY A 165 11.93 -17.74 3.15
N GLU A 166 11.80 -17.68 4.48
CA GLU A 166 12.70 -16.97 5.37
C GLU A 166 13.36 -17.88 6.40
N TYR A 167 12.76 -19.03 6.71
CA TYR A 167 13.10 -19.83 7.87
C TYR A 167 12.87 -21.31 7.67
N THR A 168 13.73 -22.16 8.25
CA THR A 168 13.37 -23.54 8.59
C THR A 168 13.87 -23.85 9.99
N ARG A 169 13.31 -24.87 10.65
CA ARG A 169 13.79 -25.27 11.99
C ARG A 169 15.24 -25.76 11.97
N GLU A 170 15.66 -26.42 10.90
CA GLU A 170 16.99 -27.00 10.75
C GLU A 170 18.06 -25.93 10.48
N ALA A 171 17.76 -24.98 9.59
CA ALA A 171 18.73 -23.98 9.14
C ALA A 171 18.63 -22.67 9.94
N GLY A 172 17.47 -22.41 10.54
CA GLY A 172 17.13 -21.10 11.08
C GLY A 172 16.85 -20.07 9.98
N PRO A 173 16.89 -18.78 10.33
CA PRO A 173 16.65 -17.67 9.40
C PRO A 173 17.72 -17.59 8.29
N ASN A 174 17.27 -17.42 7.04
CA ASN A 174 18.14 -17.24 5.86
C ASN A 174 18.36 -15.74 5.54
N GLU A 175 18.90 -15.43 4.34
CA GLU A 175 19.15 -14.03 3.93
C GLU A 175 17.87 -13.17 3.89
N ASN A 176 16.72 -13.72 3.46
CA ASN A 176 15.44 -13.01 3.38
C ASN A 176 14.98 -12.50 4.75
N ALA A 177 15.31 -13.22 5.82
CA ALA A 177 15.04 -12.82 7.20
C ALA A 177 15.80 -11.56 7.68
N SER A 178 16.66 -10.98 6.82
CA SER A 178 17.35 -9.70 7.06
C SER A 178 16.52 -8.47 6.69
N ALA A 179 15.37 -8.64 6.03
CA ALA A 179 14.49 -7.53 5.64
C ALA A 179 13.98 -6.74 6.86
N GLN A 180 14.06 -5.41 6.79
CA GLN A 180 13.72 -4.51 7.88
C GLN A 180 12.49 -3.66 7.55
N GLY A 181 11.68 -3.34 8.57
CA GLY A 181 10.48 -2.51 8.43
C GLY A 181 9.17 -3.29 8.34
N VAL A 182 9.22 -4.62 8.40
CA VAL A 182 8.05 -5.52 8.40
C VAL A 182 7.03 -5.09 9.47
N ASN A 183 5.75 -5.00 9.10
CA ASN A 183 4.67 -4.59 10.00
C ASN A 183 4.06 -5.80 10.73
N THR A 184 3.81 -6.87 9.99
CA THR A 184 3.17 -8.10 10.49
C THR A 184 3.87 -9.35 9.98
N VAL A 185 3.73 -10.46 10.70
CA VAL A 185 4.22 -11.77 10.28
C VAL A 185 3.11 -12.77 10.55
N GLU A 186 2.80 -13.62 9.56
CA GLU A 186 1.96 -14.79 9.78
C GLU A 186 2.67 -15.74 10.76
N VAL A 187 2.11 -15.85 11.96
CA VAL A 187 2.55 -16.82 12.97
C VAL A 187 1.59 -18.01 13.07
N TRP A 188 0.54 -17.97 12.25
CA TRP A 188 -0.41 -19.04 12.10
C TRP A 188 -1.06 -18.97 10.71
N ASN A 189 -0.43 -19.61 9.75
CA ASN A 189 -1.06 -19.99 8.49
C ASN A 189 -1.62 -21.42 8.60
N VAL A 190 -2.88 -21.64 8.19
CA VAL A 190 -3.48 -22.98 8.25
C VAL A 190 -2.87 -23.96 7.23
N ALA A 191 -2.30 -23.45 6.15
CA ALA A 191 -1.66 -24.26 5.12
C ALA A 191 -0.22 -24.67 5.48
N SER A 192 0.34 -24.17 6.59
CA SER A 192 1.76 -24.34 6.96
C SER A 192 1.95 -24.95 8.38
N ASP A 193 3.14 -24.78 8.99
CA ASP A 193 3.47 -25.16 10.37
C ASP A 193 3.54 -23.93 11.32
N PRO A 194 2.44 -23.62 12.05
CA PRO A 194 2.38 -22.49 12.97
C PRO A 194 3.47 -22.50 14.05
N ASP A 195 3.97 -23.69 14.43
CA ASP A 195 5.03 -23.76 15.42
C ASP A 195 6.38 -23.33 14.83
N ALA A 196 6.65 -23.55 13.54
CA ALA A 196 7.86 -23.06 12.87
C ALA A 196 7.78 -21.54 12.65
N GLU A 197 6.61 -21.03 12.29
CA GLU A 197 6.35 -19.60 12.12
C GLU A 197 6.51 -18.82 13.43
N ILE A 198 6.03 -19.38 14.56
CA ILE A 198 6.29 -18.82 15.90
C ILE A 198 7.78 -18.83 16.23
N ASP A 199 8.52 -19.89 15.88
CA ASP A 199 9.97 -19.94 16.11
C ASP A 199 10.72 -18.85 15.34
N TYR A 200 10.33 -18.60 14.09
CA TYR A 200 10.80 -17.45 13.33
C TYR A 200 10.50 -16.14 14.06
N ALA A 201 9.24 -15.92 14.45
CA ALA A 201 8.82 -14.68 15.09
C ALA A 201 9.59 -14.38 16.38
N GLU A 202 9.71 -15.35 17.28
CA GLU A 202 10.46 -15.22 18.53
C GLU A 202 11.94 -14.96 18.26
N ASN A 203 12.53 -15.65 17.29
CA ASN A 203 13.92 -15.44 16.88
C ASN A 203 14.17 -14.00 16.40
N ARG A 204 13.28 -13.44 15.57
CA ARG A 204 13.38 -12.06 15.09
C ARG A 204 13.13 -11.04 16.20
N TRP A 205 12.13 -11.24 17.06
CA TRP A 205 11.87 -10.32 18.18
C TRP A 205 13.05 -10.24 19.16
N ASN A 206 13.75 -11.36 19.39
CA ASN A 206 14.99 -11.43 20.15
C ASN A 206 16.13 -10.59 19.52
N LYS A 207 16.12 -10.40 18.20
CA LYS A 207 17.06 -9.55 17.46
C LYS A 207 16.57 -8.11 17.26
N GLY A 208 15.57 -7.67 18.02
CA GLY A 208 15.13 -6.28 18.01
C GLY A 208 14.15 -5.92 16.90
N PHE A 209 13.69 -6.88 16.08
CA PHE A 209 12.63 -6.65 15.10
C PHE A 209 11.30 -6.42 15.82
N ARG A 210 10.47 -5.50 15.30
CA ARG A 210 9.20 -5.09 15.90
C ARG A 210 8.09 -5.18 14.86
N PHE A 211 7.41 -6.31 14.83
CA PHE A 211 6.21 -6.56 14.02
C PHE A 211 5.12 -7.22 14.89
N GLY A 212 3.87 -7.17 14.43
CA GLY A 212 2.76 -7.92 15.02
C GLY A 212 2.63 -9.34 14.44
N ALA A 213 1.94 -10.19 15.18
CA ALA A 213 1.52 -11.52 14.77
C ALA A 213 0.15 -11.48 14.07
N VAL A 214 0.03 -12.04 12.89
CA VAL A 214 -1.24 -12.27 12.20
C VAL A 214 -1.42 -13.76 11.92
N ALA A 215 -2.65 -14.13 11.60
CA ALA A 215 -3.04 -15.47 11.20
C ALA A 215 -3.92 -15.39 9.98
N ALA A 216 -3.81 -16.38 9.11
CA ALA A 216 -4.49 -16.35 7.84
C ALA A 216 -4.92 -17.74 7.38
N SER A 217 -6.06 -17.79 6.69
CA SER A 217 -6.59 -19.02 6.12
C SER A 217 -5.88 -19.45 4.85
N ASP A 218 -5.21 -18.52 4.17
CA ASP A 218 -4.62 -18.74 2.84
C ASP A 218 -5.61 -19.46 1.91
N CYS A 219 -6.87 -18.98 1.96
CA CYS A 219 -7.98 -19.70 1.38
C CYS A 219 -7.98 -19.58 -0.14
N HIS A 220 -7.66 -20.69 -0.80
CA HIS A 220 -7.71 -20.81 -2.27
C HIS A 220 -8.97 -21.51 -2.78
N PHE A 221 -9.60 -22.37 -1.97
CA PHE A 221 -10.68 -23.24 -2.47
C PHE A 221 -11.91 -23.21 -1.58
N ARG A 222 -13.08 -22.98 -2.20
CA ARG A 222 -14.35 -23.16 -1.50
C ARG A 222 -14.61 -24.60 -1.08
N GLU A 223 -14.04 -25.57 -1.78
CA GLU A 223 -14.18 -27.00 -1.48
C GLU A 223 -13.63 -27.37 -0.09
N VAL A 224 -12.71 -26.56 0.45
CA VAL A 224 -12.06 -26.81 1.75
C VAL A 224 -12.48 -25.82 2.84
N TRP A 225 -13.52 -25.00 2.64
CA TRP A 225 -14.02 -24.06 3.66
C TRP A 225 -14.42 -24.72 4.99
N GLY A 226 -14.65 -26.03 5.02
CA GLY A 226 -14.81 -26.76 6.28
C GLY A 226 -13.54 -26.83 7.15
N LYS A 227 -12.37 -26.43 6.62
CA LYS A 227 -11.06 -26.47 7.28
C LYS A 227 -10.27 -25.15 7.16
N ALA A 228 -10.38 -24.47 6.03
CA ALA A 228 -9.64 -23.23 5.71
C ALA A 228 -10.58 -22.24 4.98
N SER A 229 -11.60 -21.76 5.70
CA SER A 229 -12.48 -20.68 5.23
C SER A 229 -11.88 -19.32 5.60
N PRO A 230 -12.18 -18.22 4.88
CA PRO A 230 -11.79 -16.88 5.29
C PRO A 230 -12.04 -16.62 6.78
N GLY A 231 -10.99 -16.23 7.50
CA GLY A 231 -11.00 -16.05 8.95
C GLY A 231 -10.88 -17.34 9.77
N GLN A 232 -10.42 -18.45 9.19
CA GLN A 232 -10.02 -19.67 9.88
C GLN A 232 -8.60 -20.09 9.50
N PRO A 233 -7.57 -19.68 10.27
CA PRO A 233 -7.62 -18.89 11.51
C PRO A 233 -7.97 -17.40 11.32
N THR A 234 -8.38 -16.76 12.40
CA THR A 234 -8.81 -15.36 12.44
C THR A 234 -7.70 -14.45 12.91
N THR A 235 -7.48 -13.35 12.21
CA THR A 235 -6.76 -12.19 12.74
C THR A 235 -7.75 -11.21 13.37
N TRP A 236 -7.48 -10.79 14.59
CA TRP A 236 -8.19 -9.71 15.27
C TRP A 236 -7.30 -8.48 15.33
N VAL A 237 -7.83 -7.32 14.95
CA VAL A 237 -7.12 -6.03 15.03
C VAL A 237 -7.77 -5.14 16.09
N PHE A 238 -6.97 -4.51 16.96
CA PHE A 238 -7.46 -3.52 17.91
C PHE A 238 -7.44 -2.14 17.27
N ALA A 239 -8.55 -1.80 16.61
CA ALA A 239 -8.71 -0.56 15.87
C ALA A 239 -9.36 0.52 16.74
N ALA A 240 -8.84 1.75 16.69
CA ALA A 240 -9.44 2.88 17.40
C ALA A 240 -10.77 3.32 16.79
N GLU A 241 -10.93 3.11 15.48
CA GLU A 241 -12.17 3.32 14.73
C GLU A 241 -12.39 2.14 13.78
N ARG A 242 -13.65 1.71 13.61
CA ARG A 242 -14.04 0.72 12.58
C ARG A 242 -14.10 1.35 11.20
N SER A 243 -12.91 1.62 10.66
CA SER A 243 -12.62 2.19 9.34
C SER A 243 -11.43 1.49 8.70
N VAL A 244 -11.24 1.65 7.38
CA VAL A 244 -10.04 1.17 6.66
C VAL A 244 -8.77 1.66 7.33
N ARG A 245 -8.70 2.96 7.66
CA ARG A 245 -7.51 3.55 8.27
C ARG A 245 -7.27 3.05 9.69
N GLY A 246 -8.32 2.88 10.49
CA GLY A 246 -8.20 2.33 11.84
C GLY A 246 -7.66 0.89 11.85
N ILE A 247 -8.08 0.06 10.88
CA ILE A 247 -7.55 -1.30 10.71
C ILE A 247 -6.08 -1.29 10.29
N LEU A 248 -5.72 -0.49 9.28
CA LEU A 248 -4.33 -0.41 8.80
C LEU A 248 -3.36 0.16 9.85
N ASP A 249 -3.80 1.16 10.63
CA ASP A 249 -3.04 1.69 11.75
C ASP A 249 -2.81 0.61 12.82
N ALA A 250 -3.82 -0.21 13.11
CA ALA A 250 -3.71 -1.32 14.06
C ALA A 250 -2.74 -2.42 13.57
N LEU A 251 -2.80 -2.80 12.29
CA LEU A 251 -1.89 -3.76 11.67
C LEU A 251 -0.44 -3.28 11.69
N ARG A 252 -0.17 -2.02 11.29
CA ARG A 252 1.17 -1.41 11.38
C ARG A 252 1.67 -1.27 12.82
N ALA A 253 0.76 -1.02 13.75
CA ALA A 253 1.04 -1.04 15.18
C ALA A 253 1.16 -2.46 15.75
N GLY A 254 0.94 -3.50 14.95
CA GLY A 254 0.99 -4.90 15.39
C GLY A 254 -0.03 -5.21 16.49
N ARG A 255 -1.09 -4.42 16.60
CA ARG A 255 -2.10 -4.53 17.66
C ARG A 255 -3.09 -5.62 17.33
N THR A 256 -2.59 -6.84 17.39
CA THR A 256 -3.25 -8.02 16.85
C THR A 256 -3.29 -9.19 17.82
N VAL A 257 -4.33 -10.00 17.65
CA VAL A 257 -4.53 -11.31 18.31
C VAL A 257 -4.96 -12.28 17.24
N VAL A 258 -4.57 -13.54 17.38
CA VAL A 258 -4.97 -14.61 16.47
C VAL A 258 -5.77 -15.67 17.21
N SER A 259 -6.78 -16.26 16.56
CA SER A 259 -7.59 -17.36 17.09
C SER A 259 -7.94 -18.38 16.02
N ALA A 260 -8.24 -19.62 16.41
CA ALA A 260 -8.62 -20.67 15.46
C ALA A 260 -9.84 -20.28 14.59
N THR A 261 -10.82 -19.59 15.20
CA THR A 261 -12.02 -19.08 14.54
C THR A 261 -12.51 -17.82 15.24
N PRO A 262 -13.46 -17.05 14.67
CA PRO A 262 -14.00 -15.85 15.32
C PRO A 262 -14.82 -16.15 16.58
N GLN A 263 -15.23 -17.41 16.77
CA GLN A 263 -15.98 -17.88 17.95
C GLN A 263 -15.12 -18.71 18.91
N GLY A 264 -13.85 -18.93 18.58
CA GLY A 264 -12.91 -19.74 19.36
C GLY A 264 -12.38 -19.03 20.62
N ALA A 265 -11.33 -19.61 21.21
CA ALA A 265 -10.63 -18.98 22.31
C ALA A 265 -10.05 -17.63 21.86
N PHE A 266 -10.23 -16.59 22.67
CA PHE A 266 -9.74 -15.25 22.40
C PHE A 266 -8.92 -14.77 23.59
N VAL A 267 -7.62 -14.56 23.39
CA VAL A 267 -6.68 -14.14 24.44
C VAL A 267 -6.14 -12.75 24.15
N THR A 268 -6.04 -11.89 25.17
CA THR A 268 -5.37 -10.58 25.07
C THR A 268 -4.24 -10.49 26.09
N ILE A 269 -3.22 -9.71 25.77
CA ILE A 269 -2.16 -9.32 26.69
C ILE A 269 -2.04 -7.79 26.71
N GLU A 270 -1.92 -7.24 27.90
CA GLU A 270 -1.77 -5.81 28.16
C GLU A 270 -0.73 -5.60 29.26
N ALA A 271 -0.10 -4.43 29.35
CA ALA A 271 0.89 -4.13 30.36
C ALA A 271 0.61 -2.81 31.08
N ASP A 272 0.74 -2.87 32.41
CA ASP A 272 0.87 -1.74 33.34
C ASP A 272 2.36 -1.68 33.70
N VAL A 273 3.12 -0.84 33.00
CA VAL A 273 4.59 -0.81 33.11
C VAL A 273 5.03 0.11 34.25
N ASP A 274 4.25 1.14 34.57
CA ASP A 274 4.52 2.09 35.66
C ASP A 274 3.89 1.70 37.02
N GLY A 275 3.07 0.66 37.04
CA GLY A 275 2.48 0.07 38.24
C GLY A 275 1.38 0.92 38.88
N ASP A 276 0.73 1.81 38.13
CA ASP A 276 -0.30 2.71 38.63
C ASP A 276 -1.73 2.12 38.60
N GLY A 277 -1.88 0.94 37.98
CA GLY A 277 -3.14 0.20 37.83
C GLY A 277 -3.87 0.46 36.50
N VAL A 278 -3.37 1.36 35.65
CA VAL A 278 -3.80 1.51 34.26
C VAL A 278 -2.95 0.60 33.39
N PHE A 279 -3.56 -0.05 32.41
CA PHE A 279 -2.84 -0.87 31.43
C PHE A 279 -2.75 -0.06 30.13
N GLU A 280 -1.67 0.70 29.99
CA GLU A 280 -1.46 1.68 28.93
C GLU A 280 -0.93 1.09 27.62
N ALA A 281 -0.50 -0.18 27.62
CA ALA A 281 0.00 -0.90 26.46
C ALA A 281 -0.79 -2.17 26.18
N VAL A 282 -1.10 -2.41 24.91
CA VAL A 282 -1.68 -3.68 24.41
C VAL A 282 -0.64 -4.45 23.60
N GLY A 283 -0.86 -5.75 23.38
CA GLY A 283 -0.03 -6.55 22.46
C GLY A 283 0.17 -5.80 21.13
N GLY A 284 1.41 -5.70 20.67
CA GLY A 284 1.84 -4.88 19.52
C GLY A 284 2.65 -3.64 19.90
N ASP A 285 2.34 -3.02 21.04
CA ASP A 285 2.95 -1.77 21.48
C ASP A 285 4.41 -1.95 21.96
N GLU A 286 5.24 -0.93 21.73
CA GLU A 286 6.58 -0.80 22.33
C GLU A 286 6.61 0.32 23.37
N VAL A 287 6.85 -0.05 24.63
CA VAL A 287 6.98 0.88 25.76
C VAL A 287 8.45 1.13 26.05
N ILE A 288 8.84 2.42 26.10
CA ILE A 288 10.20 2.83 26.47
C ILE A 288 10.23 3.26 27.94
N VAL A 289 10.98 2.52 28.76
CA VAL A 289 11.15 2.79 30.19
C VAL A 289 12.51 3.46 30.41
N ARG A 290 12.54 4.57 31.13
CA ARG A 290 13.78 5.33 31.42
C ARG A 290 14.55 4.85 32.64
N ASP A 291 13.90 4.13 33.55
CA ASP A 291 14.54 3.49 34.70
C ASP A 291 14.81 2.02 34.40
N ARG A 292 15.97 1.51 34.84
CA ARG A 292 16.32 0.08 34.76
C ARG A 292 15.49 -0.79 35.68
N ARG A 293 14.82 -0.23 36.69
CA ARG A 293 13.99 -1.00 37.64
C ARG A 293 12.52 -0.69 37.43
N LEU A 294 11.76 -1.73 37.09
CA LEU A 294 10.30 -1.64 37.11
C LEU A 294 9.78 -1.47 38.54
N PRO A 295 8.68 -0.72 38.74
CA PRO A 295 7.95 -0.71 39.99
C PRO A 295 7.51 -2.12 40.39
N LYS A 296 7.51 -2.43 41.70
CA LYS A 296 7.05 -3.75 42.21
C LYS A 296 5.61 -4.09 41.81
N LYS A 297 4.84 -3.09 41.42
CA LYS A 297 3.45 -3.19 40.98
C LYS A 297 3.28 -3.36 39.48
N ALA A 298 4.35 -3.30 38.68
CA ALA A 298 4.25 -3.55 37.24
C ALA A 298 3.71 -4.97 36.99
N ARG A 299 2.73 -5.10 36.10
CA ARG A 299 2.03 -6.36 35.80
C ARG A 299 1.66 -6.44 34.32
N LEU A 300 1.64 -7.66 33.81
CA LEU A 300 0.91 -8.01 32.60
C LEU A 300 -0.53 -8.39 33.01
N ARG A 301 -1.51 -8.00 32.21
CA ARG A 301 -2.89 -8.49 32.29
C ARG A 301 -3.15 -9.40 31.10
N VAL A 302 -3.42 -10.67 31.39
CA VAL A 302 -3.80 -11.67 30.39
C VAL A 302 -5.27 -12.00 30.60
N ARG A 303 -6.11 -11.69 29.61
CA ARG A 303 -7.54 -12.01 29.64
C ARG A 303 -7.85 -13.03 28.57
N ILE A 304 -8.64 -14.04 28.90
CA ILE A 304 -9.08 -15.07 27.97
C ILE A 304 -10.59 -15.20 28.00
N ARG A 305 -11.21 -15.24 26.81
CA ARG A 305 -12.62 -15.54 26.58
C ARG A 305 -12.75 -16.83 25.80
N GLY A 306 -13.76 -17.65 26.12
CA GLY A 306 -14.06 -18.89 25.37
C GLY A 306 -13.00 -20.01 25.52
N GLY A 307 -12.15 -19.96 26.55
CA GLY A 307 -11.01 -20.88 26.75
C GLY A 307 -11.10 -21.77 27.99
N VAL A 308 -12.29 -22.18 28.43
CA VAL A 308 -12.43 -23.02 29.62
C VAL A 308 -11.70 -24.35 29.41
N GLY A 309 -10.83 -24.72 30.36
CA GLY A 309 -10.06 -25.97 30.32
C GLY A 309 -8.85 -25.97 29.39
N THR A 310 -8.62 -24.92 28.59
CA THR A 310 -7.41 -24.79 27.77
C THR A 310 -6.18 -24.46 28.62
N LYS A 311 -4.98 -24.59 28.08
CA LYS A 311 -3.75 -24.07 28.71
C LYS A 311 -3.43 -22.70 28.14
N VAL A 312 -3.25 -21.70 29.01
CA VAL A 312 -2.77 -20.37 28.63
C VAL A 312 -1.34 -20.25 29.09
N HIS A 313 -0.41 -20.10 28.15
CA HIS A 313 1.01 -19.88 28.42
C HIS A 313 1.35 -18.42 28.19
N VAL A 314 2.11 -17.84 29.12
CA VAL A 314 2.71 -16.52 28.96
C VAL A 314 4.21 -16.71 28.78
N TYR A 315 4.75 -16.24 27.67
CA TYR A 315 6.18 -16.32 27.37
C TYR A 315 6.82 -14.94 27.48
N ALA A 316 8.08 -14.94 27.89
CA ALA A 316 8.96 -13.78 27.84
C ALA A 316 10.15 -14.12 26.93
N SER A 317 10.82 -13.09 26.38
CA SER A 317 12.11 -13.27 25.69
C SER A 317 13.07 -14.13 26.54
N PRO A 318 13.70 -15.20 26.00
CA PRO A 318 13.87 -15.48 24.58
C PRO A 318 12.76 -16.33 23.91
N GLY A 319 11.67 -16.66 24.60
CA GLY A 319 10.53 -17.37 24.04
C GLY A 319 10.36 -18.80 24.52
N ARG A 320 9.69 -19.65 23.73
CA ARG A 320 9.27 -21.00 24.13
C ARG A 320 10.42 -21.89 24.58
N ALA A 321 11.61 -21.71 23.98
CA ALA A 321 12.82 -22.46 24.35
C ALA A 321 13.25 -22.26 25.82
N ALA A 322 12.86 -21.15 26.47
CA ALA A 322 13.12 -20.90 27.88
C ALA A 322 11.99 -21.40 28.82
N GLY A 323 10.89 -21.91 28.26
CA GLY A 323 9.68 -22.25 29.01
C GLY A 323 8.80 -21.03 29.33
N PRO A 324 7.54 -21.27 29.75
CA PRO A 324 6.60 -20.20 30.04
C PRO A 324 6.94 -19.48 31.35
N LEU A 325 6.83 -18.15 31.34
CA LEU A 325 6.85 -17.30 32.54
C LEU A 325 5.71 -17.66 33.48
N ALA A 326 4.53 -17.96 32.93
CA ALA A 326 3.36 -18.41 33.68
C ALA A 326 2.49 -19.34 32.83
N THR A 327 1.77 -20.26 33.49
CA THR A 327 0.80 -21.15 32.85
C THR A 327 -0.48 -21.17 33.67
N PHE A 328 -1.63 -21.08 33.00
CA PHE A 328 -2.95 -21.08 33.61
C PHE A 328 -3.91 -22.06 32.93
N THR A 329 -4.91 -22.49 33.67
CA THR A 329 -6.07 -23.22 33.14
C THR A 329 -7.34 -22.44 33.48
N PRO A 330 -8.04 -21.86 32.49
CA PRO A 330 -9.26 -21.09 32.76
C PRO A 330 -10.39 -21.97 33.26
N ALA A 331 -11.04 -21.52 34.33
CA ALA A 331 -12.17 -22.18 34.97
C ALA A 331 -13.51 -21.49 34.64
N SER A 332 -13.48 -20.37 33.92
CA SER A 332 -14.68 -19.61 33.53
C SER A 332 -14.56 -19.08 32.10
N ALA A 333 -15.71 -18.76 31.49
CA ALA A 333 -15.78 -18.34 30.08
C ALA A 333 -15.10 -17.00 29.79
N ASP A 334 -14.83 -16.19 30.81
CA ASP A 334 -14.07 -14.94 30.73
C ASP A 334 -13.24 -14.79 32.01
N GLN A 335 -11.92 -14.92 31.88
CA GLN A 335 -11.02 -14.95 33.02
C GLN A 335 -9.80 -14.05 32.79
N THR A 336 -9.37 -13.37 33.85
CA THR A 336 -8.22 -12.47 33.84
C THR A 336 -7.15 -12.92 34.84
N TYR A 337 -5.89 -12.87 34.43
CA TYR A 337 -4.72 -13.15 35.25
C TYR A 337 -3.77 -11.95 35.26
N LEU A 338 -3.19 -11.66 36.42
CA LEU A 338 -2.16 -10.64 36.58
C LEU A 338 -0.81 -11.32 36.79
N VAL A 339 0.15 -11.05 35.90
CA VAL A 339 1.46 -11.70 35.89
C VAL A 339 2.54 -10.67 36.21
N PRO A 340 3.28 -10.79 37.33
CA PRO A 340 4.46 -9.98 37.56
C PRO A 340 5.55 -10.35 36.55
N PHE A 341 6.35 -9.37 36.13
CA PHE A 341 7.46 -9.60 35.20
C PHE A 341 8.70 -8.78 35.59
N THR A 342 9.86 -9.22 35.09
CA THR A 342 11.14 -8.53 35.22
C THR A 342 11.69 -8.20 33.84
N LEU A 343 12.66 -7.28 33.79
CA LEU A 343 13.40 -6.97 32.57
C LEU A 343 14.80 -7.57 32.71
N ASP A 344 15.07 -8.59 31.90
CA ASP A 344 16.32 -9.35 31.96
C ASP A 344 17.33 -8.90 30.89
N GLY A 345 16.90 -8.00 30.00
CA GLY A 345 17.74 -7.35 28.99
C GLY A 345 17.34 -5.90 28.69
N ALA A 346 18.06 -5.27 27.75
CA ALA A 346 17.74 -3.92 27.29
C ALA A 346 16.43 -3.86 26.50
N HIS A 347 16.05 -4.96 25.86
CA HIS A 347 14.86 -5.09 25.05
C HIS A 347 14.18 -6.42 25.39
N ASN A 348 12.95 -6.36 25.87
CA ASN A 348 12.20 -7.52 26.35
C ASN A 348 10.86 -7.55 25.60
N TRP A 349 10.26 -8.72 25.51
CA TRP A 349 8.93 -8.89 24.94
C TRP A 349 8.17 -9.97 25.69
N PHE A 350 6.84 -9.83 25.74
CA PHE A 350 5.94 -10.75 26.42
C PHE A 350 4.73 -11.05 25.54
N ARG A 351 4.39 -12.32 25.36
CA ARG A 351 3.20 -12.74 24.58
C ARG A 351 2.44 -13.83 25.32
N ALA A 352 1.17 -14.02 24.97
CA ALA A 352 0.38 -15.16 25.43
C ALA A 352 0.01 -16.07 24.26
N GLU A 353 -0.11 -17.37 24.53
CA GLU A 353 -0.73 -18.33 23.62
C GLU A 353 -1.63 -19.30 24.38
N VAL A 354 -2.59 -19.85 23.66
CA VAL A 354 -3.59 -20.79 24.16
C VAL A 354 -3.43 -22.09 23.41
N ARG A 355 -3.29 -23.20 24.14
CA ARG A 355 -3.19 -24.54 23.58
C ARG A 355 -4.22 -25.48 24.19
N ALA A 356 -4.72 -26.41 23.39
CA ALA A 356 -5.64 -27.46 23.82
C ALA A 356 -5.59 -28.66 22.87
N PRO A 357 -6.05 -29.85 23.31
CA PRO A 357 -6.19 -30.98 22.41
C PRO A 357 -7.15 -30.68 21.25
N GLY A 358 -7.09 -31.48 20.19
CA GLY A 358 -8.00 -31.43 19.04
C GLY A 358 -7.25 -31.40 17.72
N ASP A 359 -7.92 -30.92 16.67
CA ASP A 359 -7.38 -30.95 15.31
C ASP A 359 -6.06 -30.14 15.19
N PRO A 360 -5.15 -30.59 14.31
CA PRO A 360 -3.91 -29.87 14.01
C PRO A 360 -4.16 -28.40 13.69
N SER A 361 -3.30 -27.51 14.19
CA SER A 361 -3.44 -26.08 13.93
C SER A 361 -3.07 -25.65 12.51
N GLY A 362 -2.34 -26.48 11.76
CA GLY A 362 -2.02 -26.27 10.35
C GLY A 362 -1.82 -27.61 9.64
N VAL A 363 -1.74 -27.59 8.30
CA VAL A 363 -1.57 -28.79 7.46
C VAL A 363 -0.22 -29.47 7.73
N ASP A 364 0.83 -28.69 7.96
CA ASP A 364 2.18 -29.20 8.23
C ASP A 364 2.52 -29.26 9.74
N ALA A 365 1.56 -28.90 10.60
CA ALA A 365 1.71 -29.04 12.05
C ALA A 365 1.82 -30.52 12.45
N ASP A 366 2.66 -30.83 13.45
CA ASP A 366 2.78 -32.19 13.99
C ASP A 366 1.42 -32.64 14.57
N PRO A 367 0.76 -33.64 13.96
CA PRO A 367 -0.57 -34.08 14.38
C PRO A 367 -0.55 -34.85 15.71
N THR A 368 0.64 -35.20 16.21
CA THR A 368 0.82 -35.95 17.45
C THR A 368 1.01 -35.06 18.67
N LEU A 369 1.09 -33.73 18.50
CA LEU A 369 1.18 -32.81 19.62
C LEU A 369 -0.05 -32.95 20.53
N PRO A 370 0.16 -33.09 21.85
CA PRO A 370 -0.95 -33.29 22.78
C PRO A 370 -1.86 -32.06 22.88
N ASP A 371 -1.30 -30.86 22.68
CA ASP A 371 -2.03 -29.59 22.69
C ASP A 371 -1.64 -28.75 21.46
N GLN A 372 -2.60 -28.50 20.59
CA GLN A 372 -2.47 -27.70 19.36
C GLN A 372 -2.75 -26.22 19.64
N LEU A 373 -2.29 -25.33 18.77
CA LEU A 373 -2.52 -23.89 18.90
C LEU A 373 -4.02 -23.55 18.76
N ARG A 374 -4.53 -22.66 19.61
CA ARG A 374 -5.93 -22.21 19.64
C ARG A 374 -6.09 -20.70 19.57
N ALA A 375 -5.13 -19.97 20.14
CA ALA A 375 -5.03 -18.51 20.04
C ALA A 375 -3.62 -18.04 20.42
N ALA A 376 -3.21 -16.86 19.95
CA ALA A 376 -1.98 -16.22 20.39
C ALA A 376 -2.09 -14.69 20.28
N THR A 377 -1.21 -13.98 20.96
CA THR A 377 -1.14 -12.51 20.91
C THR A 377 0.11 -12.05 20.19
N SER A 378 0.03 -10.88 19.57
CA SER A 378 1.23 -10.04 19.41
C SER A 378 1.87 -9.78 20.77
N PRO A 379 3.21 -9.60 20.83
CA PRO A 379 3.89 -9.32 22.08
C PRO A 379 3.69 -7.86 22.52
N VAL A 380 3.67 -7.61 23.82
CA VAL A 380 4.02 -6.28 24.35
C VAL A 380 5.54 -6.19 24.41
N PHE A 381 6.13 -5.16 23.80
CA PHE A 381 7.56 -4.90 23.85
C PHE A 381 7.89 -3.88 24.95
N VAL A 382 8.92 -4.14 25.74
CA VAL A 382 9.40 -3.23 26.79
C VAL A 382 10.91 -3.02 26.63
N SER A 383 11.30 -1.80 26.26
CA SER A 383 12.67 -1.40 25.98
C SER A 383 13.19 -0.39 27.01
N LEU A 384 14.46 -0.50 27.38
CA LEU A 384 15.13 0.38 28.33
C LEU A 384 15.87 1.50 27.61
N ASN A 385 15.60 2.75 28.01
CA ASN A 385 16.22 4.00 27.55
C ASN A 385 16.00 4.38 26.08
N ALA A 386 16.10 3.42 25.17
CA ALA A 386 15.98 3.62 23.74
C ALA A 386 15.13 2.51 23.12
N PRO A 387 14.43 2.78 22.01
CA PRO A 387 13.73 1.75 21.27
C PRO A 387 14.67 0.71 20.65
N ALA A 388 14.16 -0.48 20.36
CA ALA A 388 14.97 -1.52 19.74
C ALA A 388 15.32 -1.18 18.28
N VAL A 389 16.57 -1.48 17.93
CA VAL A 389 17.12 -1.44 16.58
C VAL A 389 17.24 -2.88 16.08
N PRO A 390 16.72 -3.22 14.89
CA PRO A 390 16.83 -4.57 14.36
C PRO A 390 18.29 -4.92 14.07
N ALA A 391 18.70 -6.14 14.42
CA ALA A 391 20.03 -6.68 14.17
C ALA A 391 19.95 -7.80 13.13
N PRO A 392 19.85 -7.48 11.82
CA PRO A 392 19.76 -8.48 10.75
C PRO A 392 21.09 -9.22 10.56
N GLU A 393 21.03 -10.38 9.91
CA GLU A 393 22.22 -11.12 9.45
C GLU A 393 23.00 -10.32 8.41
N ILE A 394 22.30 -9.63 7.50
CA ILE A 394 22.89 -8.77 6.47
C ILE A 394 22.36 -7.34 6.66
N ALA A 395 23.28 -6.39 6.84
CA ALA A 395 22.91 -4.99 6.99
C ALA A 395 22.49 -4.36 5.65
N LEU A 396 21.63 -3.34 5.73
CA LEU A 396 21.31 -2.50 4.59
C LEU A 396 22.55 -1.70 4.15
N PRO A 397 22.70 -1.41 2.85
CA PRO A 397 23.75 -0.52 2.38
C PRO A 397 23.58 0.88 3.00
N PRO A 398 24.70 1.58 3.27
CA PRO A 398 24.67 2.96 3.76
C PRO A 398 23.84 3.85 2.83
N ALA A 399 22.98 4.69 3.43
CA ALA A 399 22.19 5.65 2.67
C ALA A 399 23.09 6.75 2.07
N GLU A 400 22.72 7.26 0.90
CA GLU A 400 23.31 8.49 0.37
C GLU A 400 22.98 9.69 1.28
N THR A 401 23.96 10.57 1.49
CA THR A 401 23.86 11.73 2.40
C THR A 401 24.11 13.08 1.72
N ARG A 402 24.34 13.08 0.39
CA ARG A 402 24.51 14.31 -0.39
C ARG A 402 23.26 15.19 -0.22
N ASP A 403 23.43 16.49 -0.07
CA ASP A 403 22.31 17.43 -0.07
C ASP A 403 21.67 17.47 -1.48
N ASP A 404 20.36 17.24 -1.55
CA ASP A 404 19.56 17.41 -2.77
C ASP A 404 18.87 18.76 -2.87
N HIS A 405 19.00 19.62 -1.85
CA HIS A 405 18.39 20.95 -1.77
C HIS A 405 16.85 20.93 -1.79
N ALA A 406 16.22 19.78 -1.53
CA ALA A 406 14.77 19.70 -1.45
C ALA A 406 14.27 20.26 -0.11
N ALA A 407 13.31 21.19 -0.15
CA ALA A 407 12.73 21.82 1.03
C ALA A 407 11.46 21.08 1.48
N LEU A 408 11.24 20.96 2.79
CA LEU A 408 9.99 20.40 3.33
C LEU A 408 8.81 21.29 2.93
N ALA A 409 7.89 20.74 2.15
CA ALA A 409 6.67 21.42 1.73
C ALA A 409 5.48 21.08 2.63
N LEU A 410 5.32 19.83 3.08
CA LEU A 410 4.17 19.40 3.87
C LEU A 410 4.46 18.11 4.67
N GLY A 411 3.82 17.94 5.82
CA GLY A 411 3.88 16.71 6.61
C GLY A 411 4.71 16.85 7.89
N ASP A 412 4.42 15.98 8.87
CA ASP A 412 5.03 15.99 10.20
C ASP A 412 5.77 14.66 10.45
N THR A 413 6.82 14.70 11.26
CA THR A 413 7.49 13.47 11.73
C THR A 413 6.51 12.57 12.49
N GLY A 414 6.63 11.27 12.28
CA GLY A 414 5.79 10.21 12.85
C GLY A 414 4.40 10.11 12.21
N ARG A 415 4.14 10.83 11.12
CA ARG A 415 2.85 10.86 10.41
C ARG A 415 3.07 10.68 8.91
N PHE A 416 2.02 10.23 8.23
CA PHE A 416 2.02 10.09 6.78
C PHE A 416 1.49 11.35 6.10
N ALA A 417 2.26 11.85 5.13
CA ALA A 417 1.83 12.74 4.06
C ALA A 417 2.39 12.21 2.73
N GLY A 418 1.52 12.04 1.74
CA GLY A 418 1.89 11.38 0.49
C GLY A 418 0.99 11.77 -0.68
N PHE A 419 1.29 11.18 -1.84
CA PHE A 419 0.50 11.32 -3.08
C PHE A 419 0.26 12.78 -3.48
N ALA A 420 1.32 13.59 -3.36
CA ALA A 420 1.23 15.01 -3.65
C ALA A 420 1.08 15.29 -5.14
N ASP A 421 0.47 16.43 -5.43
CA ASP A 421 0.43 17.01 -6.77
C ASP A 421 0.76 18.50 -6.70
N VAL A 422 1.25 19.06 -7.80
CA VAL A 422 1.73 20.44 -7.84
C VAL A 422 1.25 21.17 -9.09
N ALA A 423 0.88 22.44 -8.93
CA ALA A 423 0.71 23.39 -10.02
C ALA A 423 1.60 24.60 -9.77
N GLY A 424 2.32 25.06 -10.79
CA GLY A 424 3.21 26.22 -10.68
C GLY A 424 2.58 27.47 -11.28
N GLN A 425 2.90 28.62 -10.69
CA GLN A 425 2.54 29.91 -11.25
C GLN A 425 3.64 30.93 -10.96
N GLY A 426 4.47 31.18 -11.97
CA GLY A 426 5.64 32.04 -11.83
C GLY A 426 6.62 31.47 -10.80
N SER A 427 6.65 32.07 -9.61
CA SER A 427 7.53 31.66 -8.51
C SER A 427 6.78 31.04 -7.33
N VAL A 428 5.47 30.86 -7.44
CA VAL A 428 4.60 30.23 -6.46
C VAL A 428 4.36 28.78 -6.85
N ALA A 429 4.43 27.87 -5.88
CA ALA A 429 3.97 26.50 -6.03
C ALA A 429 2.69 26.27 -5.21
N HIS A 430 1.72 25.64 -5.84
CA HIS A 430 0.49 25.18 -5.23
C HIS A 430 0.59 23.67 -5.02
N VAL A 431 0.69 23.23 -3.77
CA VAL A 431 0.90 21.82 -3.42
C VAL A 431 -0.36 21.28 -2.76
N VAL A 432 -0.85 20.14 -3.24
CA VAL A 432 -1.89 19.35 -2.57
C VAL A 432 -1.32 18.00 -2.18
N ALA A 433 -1.80 17.43 -1.07
CA ALA A 433 -1.37 16.12 -0.61
C ALA A 433 -2.44 15.44 0.24
N GLN A 434 -2.30 14.12 0.40
CA GLN A 434 -3.04 13.36 1.40
C GLN A 434 -2.26 13.39 2.72
N VAL A 435 -2.97 13.47 3.85
CA VAL A 435 -2.40 13.31 5.19
C VAL A 435 -3.21 12.32 6.00
N HIS A 436 -2.53 11.46 6.77
CA HIS A 436 -3.19 10.50 7.66
C HIS A 436 -2.97 10.88 9.12
N ARG A 437 -4.04 11.18 9.84
CA ARG A 437 -4.03 11.57 11.26
C ARG A 437 -5.29 11.10 11.94
N ASP A 438 -5.15 10.65 13.18
CA ASP A 438 -6.27 10.27 14.04
C ASP A 438 -7.26 9.32 13.35
N HIS A 439 -6.72 8.32 12.64
CA HIS A 439 -7.48 7.31 11.88
C HIS A 439 -8.31 7.87 10.71
N ARG A 440 -7.93 9.05 10.20
CA ARG A 440 -8.56 9.74 9.07
C ARG A 440 -7.57 10.00 7.94
N THR A 441 -8.05 9.91 6.71
CA THR A 441 -7.39 10.43 5.51
C THR A 441 -8.03 11.77 5.12
N SER A 442 -7.20 12.81 5.00
CA SER A 442 -7.64 14.15 4.61
C SER A 442 -6.81 14.70 3.46
N VAL A 443 -7.44 15.50 2.60
CA VAL A 443 -6.78 16.27 1.54
C VAL A 443 -6.48 17.67 2.04
N VAL A 444 -5.22 18.06 1.93
CA VAL A 444 -4.71 19.36 2.36
C VAL A 444 -4.06 20.10 1.20
N TYR A 445 -4.07 21.42 1.30
CA TYR A 445 -3.47 22.35 0.35
C TYR A 445 -2.48 23.27 1.05
N ARG A 446 -1.36 23.55 0.37
CA ARG A 446 -0.39 24.55 0.79
C ARG A 446 0.09 25.38 -0.40
N ARG A 447 0.07 26.70 -0.21
CA ARG A 447 0.68 27.67 -1.11
C ARG A 447 2.10 27.97 -0.63
N VAL A 448 3.09 27.72 -1.48
CA VAL A 448 4.52 27.93 -1.18
C VAL A 448 5.00 29.16 -1.95
N GLU A 449 5.36 30.22 -1.23
CA GLU A 449 5.89 31.48 -1.80
C GLU A 449 7.37 31.34 -2.19
N PRO A 450 7.92 32.31 -2.95
CA PRO A 450 9.35 32.40 -3.21
C PRO A 450 10.16 32.42 -1.92
N HIS A 451 11.32 31.76 -1.91
CA HIS A 451 12.21 31.57 -0.75
C HIS A 451 11.66 30.63 0.35
N GLY A 452 10.63 29.83 0.06
CA GLY A 452 10.17 28.76 0.96
C GLY A 452 9.22 29.23 2.07
N ASN A 453 8.81 30.49 2.06
CA ASN A 453 7.78 30.99 2.98
C ASN A 453 6.43 30.38 2.60
N ALA A 454 6.02 29.31 3.28
CA ALA A 454 4.74 28.68 2.98
C ALA A 454 3.62 29.25 3.86
N GLN A 455 2.46 29.50 3.26
CA GLN A 455 1.28 29.97 3.98
C GLN A 455 0.67 28.84 4.84
N HIS A 456 -0.36 29.19 5.62
CA HIS A 456 -1.14 28.26 6.42
C HIS A 456 -1.69 27.10 5.56
N THR A 457 -1.66 25.88 6.11
CA THR A 457 -2.20 24.69 5.42
C THR A 457 -3.73 24.68 5.50
N ILE A 458 -4.40 24.53 4.35
CA ILE A 458 -5.87 24.50 4.27
C ILE A 458 -6.32 23.04 4.16
N GLU A 459 -7.14 22.54 5.09
CA GLU A 459 -7.82 21.24 4.94
C GLU A 459 -9.00 21.38 3.97
N LEU A 460 -8.86 20.84 2.77
CA LEU A 460 -9.86 20.95 1.69
C LEU A 460 -11.04 20.00 1.92
N SER A 461 -10.77 18.82 2.48
CA SER A 461 -11.77 17.77 2.72
C SER A 461 -12.38 17.80 4.12
N ALA A 462 -12.38 18.96 4.78
CA ALA A 462 -12.90 19.09 6.14
C ALA A 462 -14.27 18.40 6.31
N GLY A 463 -14.38 17.61 7.38
CA GLY A 463 -15.59 16.83 7.67
C GLY A 463 -15.71 15.50 6.92
N SER A 464 -14.65 15.00 6.29
CA SER A 464 -14.56 13.60 5.83
C SER A 464 -13.31 12.90 6.38
N PRO A 465 -13.41 11.61 6.77
CA PRO A 465 -12.27 10.80 7.18
C PRO A 465 -11.65 9.96 6.04
N THR A 466 -12.15 10.07 4.80
CA THR A 466 -11.85 9.13 3.69
C THR A 466 -11.45 9.82 2.39
N ALA A 467 -10.99 11.07 2.43
CA ALA A 467 -10.69 11.83 1.23
C ALA A 467 -9.27 11.53 0.72
N SER A 468 -9.13 11.12 -0.54
CA SER A 468 -7.85 10.69 -1.13
C SER A 468 -7.67 11.13 -2.58
N SER A 469 -6.52 10.78 -3.17
CA SER A 469 -6.14 11.01 -4.57
C SER A 469 -6.35 12.45 -5.07
N PRO A 470 -5.79 13.47 -4.39
CA PRO A 470 -5.95 14.85 -4.83
C PRO A 470 -5.15 15.14 -6.10
N LYS A 471 -5.71 16.00 -6.97
CA LYS A 471 -5.03 16.61 -8.11
C LYS A 471 -5.29 18.10 -8.17
N ILE A 472 -4.34 18.85 -8.71
CA ILE A 472 -4.39 20.31 -8.77
C ILE A 472 -4.04 20.83 -10.17
N ALA A 473 -4.73 21.89 -10.59
CA ALA A 473 -4.33 22.68 -11.73
C ALA A 473 -4.58 24.17 -11.45
N ALA A 474 -3.72 25.04 -11.97
CA ALA A 474 -3.80 26.48 -11.75
C ALA A 474 -3.59 27.28 -13.04
N SER A 475 -4.26 28.42 -13.15
CA SER A 475 -4.03 29.42 -14.20
C SER A 475 -4.45 30.81 -13.72
N GLY A 476 -3.52 31.76 -13.65
CA GLY A 476 -3.86 33.07 -13.08
C GLY A 476 -4.32 32.93 -11.63
N ASP A 477 -5.38 33.62 -11.23
CA ASP A 477 -5.90 33.49 -9.86
C ASP A 477 -6.77 32.24 -9.64
N ASP A 478 -7.06 31.48 -10.70
CA ASP A 478 -7.89 30.29 -10.67
C ASP A 478 -7.06 29.06 -10.28
N VAL A 479 -7.36 28.47 -9.11
CA VAL A 479 -6.76 27.24 -8.62
C VAL A 479 -7.86 26.21 -8.37
N TRP A 480 -7.77 25.07 -9.06
CA TRP A 480 -8.75 23.98 -8.99
C TRP A 480 -8.12 22.78 -8.31
N VAL A 481 -8.80 22.25 -7.30
CA VAL A 481 -8.41 20.99 -6.65
C VAL A 481 -9.54 20.00 -6.74
N VAL A 482 -9.24 18.79 -7.20
CA VAL A 482 -10.18 17.66 -7.27
C VAL A 482 -9.67 16.51 -6.41
N TRP A 483 -10.58 15.73 -5.83
CA TRP A 483 -10.23 14.55 -5.04
C TRP A 483 -11.38 13.53 -5.04
N GLN A 484 -11.09 12.29 -4.63
CA GLN A 484 -12.11 11.26 -4.40
C GLN A 484 -12.44 11.16 -2.91
N ASP A 485 -13.71 10.93 -2.57
CA ASP A 485 -14.13 10.88 -1.17
C ASP A 485 -15.42 10.06 -1.01
N SER A 486 -15.48 9.17 -0.02
CA SER A 486 -16.71 8.45 0.37
C SER A 486 -17.46 9.09 1.54
N ARG A 487 -16.97 10.21 2.07
CA ARG A 487 -17.56 10.94 3.22
C ARG A 487 -17.75 10.04 4.45
N GLY A 488 -16.80 9.11 4.66
CA GLY A 488 -16.81 8.12 5.75
C GLY A 488 -17.67 6.88 5.50
N GLN A 489 -18.28 6.75 4.30
CA GLN A 489 -19.10 5.58 3.95
C GLN A 489 -18.26 4.52 3.25
N GLU A 490 -17.70 3.60 4.03
CA GLU A 490 -16.84 2.51 3.53
C GLU A 490 -17.59 1.19 3.30
N ARG A 491 -18.92 1.16 3.55
CA ARG A 491 -19.78 -0.03 3.47
C ARG A 491 -21.16 0.30 2.87
N PRO A 492 -21.38 0.12 1.56
CA PRO A 492 -20.38 -0.21 0.55
C PRO A 492 -19.42 0.95 0.26
N HIS A 493 -18.19 0.61 -0.14
CA HIS A 493 -17.21 1.58 -0.58
C HIS A 493 -17.65 2.21 -1.92
N ARG A 494 -18.10 3.47 -1.90
CA ARG A 494 -18.63 4.21 -3.06
C ARG A 494 -18.12 5.64 -3.10
N SER A 495 -16.82 5.80 -3.28
CA SER A 495 -16.20 7.11 -3.42
C SER A 495 -16.81 7.92 -4.56
N GLN A 496 -16.77 9.24 -4.42
CA GLN A 496 -17.32 10.19 -5.39
C GLN A 496 -16.28 11.28 -5.65
N ILE A 497 -16.34 11.93 -6.81
CA ILE A 497 -15.43 13.03 -7.14
C ILE A 497 -15.95 14.34 -6.58
N PHE A 498 -15.09 15.06 -5.88
CA PHE A 498 -15.34 16.40 -5.35
C PHE A 498 -14.33 17.38 -5.94
N LEU A 499 -14.73 18.65 -6.00
CA LEU A 499 -13.88 19.74 -6.46
C LEU A 499 -14.03 20.98 -5.58
N ARG A 500 -12.97 21.78 -5.51
CA ARG A 500 -12.97 23.15 -4.98
C ARG A 500 -12.27 24.08 -5.95
N HIS A 501 -12.71 25.33 -5.91
CA HIS A 501 -12.16 26.41 -6.70
C HIS A 501 -11.69 27.54 -5.80
N SER A 502 -10.51 28.08 -6.08
CA SER A 502 -10.05 29.36 -5.56
C SER A 502 -9.98 30.34 -6.72
N ARG A 503 -10.48 31.57 -6.50
CA ARG A 503 -10.40 32.70 -7.46
C ARG A 503 -9.40 33.78 -7.04
N ASN A 504 -8.56 33.48 -6.04
CA ASN A 504 -7.61 34.44 -5.48
C ASN A 504 -6.23 33.80 -5.28
N GLY A 505 -5.77 33.01 -6.24
CA GLY A 505 -4.41 32.46 -6.23
C GLY A 505 -4.14 31.53 -5.04
N GLY A 506 -5.17 30.84 -4.54
CA GLY A 506 -5.08 29.83 -3.50
C GLY A 506 -5.11 30.36 -2.06
N HIS A 507 -5.41 31.65 -1.86
CA HIS A 507 -5.55 32.21 -0.51
C HIS A 507 -6.79 31.69 0.23
N SER A 508 -7.86 31.34 -0.51
CA SER A 508 -9.07 30.73 0.06
C SER A 508 -9.82 29.93 -1.00
N PHE A 509 -10.54 28.88 -0.60
CA PHE A 509 -11.35 28.07 -1.50
C PHE A 509 -12.84 28.23 -1.23
N GLU A 510 -13.63 28.22 -2.30
CA GLU A 510 -15.08 28.08 -2.28
C GLU A 510 -15.49 26.73 -1.62
N PRO A 511 -16.76 26.56 -1.22
CA PRO A 511 -17.27 25.27 -0.73
C PRO A 511 -17.05 24.14 -1.74
N ALA A 512 -16.91 22.91 -1.23
CA ALA A 512 -16.76 21.73 -2.08
C ALA A 512 -18.02 21.46 -2.90
N VAL A 513 -17.84 21.16 -4.19
CA VAL A 513 -18.90 20.71 -5.09
C VAL A 513 -18.69 19.22 -5.37
N ARG A 514 -19.75 18.43 -5.22
CA ARG A 514 -19.78 17.01 -5.59
C ARG A 514 -20.05 16.90 -7.09
N LEU A 515 -19.12 16.31 -7.84
CA LEU A 515 -19.19 16.18 -9.30
C LEU A 515 -19.93 14.91 -9.74
N THR A 516 -19.76 13.81 -9.01
CA THR A 516 -20.42 12.53 -9.31
C THR A 516 -21.45 12.20 -8.24
N ASP A 517 -22.59 11.65 -8.65
CA ASP A 517 -23.62 11.10 -7.75
C ASP A 517 -24.14 9.77 -8.30
N THR A 518 -23.22 8.83 -8.46
CA THR A 518 -23.46 7.51 -9.06
C THR A 518 -23.59 6.43 -7.98
N GLN A 519 -24.09 5.25 -8.36
CA GLN A 519 -24.10 4.07 -7.48
C GLN A 519 -22.76 3.32 -7.50
N GLY A 520 -21.92 3.60 -8.51
CA GLY A 520 -20.54 3.14 -8.62
C GLY A 520 -19.55 3.82 -7.67
N ARG A 521 -18.27 3.47 -7.86
CA ARG A 521 -17.10 4.06 -7.21
C ARG A 521 -16.42 4.96 -8.22
N ALA A 522 -16.48 6.27 -8.03
CA ALA A 522 -15.71 7.20 -8.83
C ALA A 522 -14.34 7.47 -8.17
N ILE A 523 -13.25 7.21 -8.90
CA ILE A 523 -11.87 7.18 -8.41
C ILE A 523 -10.88 7.77 -9.43
N HIS A 524 -9.64 7.97 -8.98
CA HIS A 524 -8.51 8.44 -9.78
C HIS A 524 -8.82 9.69 -10.63
N PRO A 525 -9.26 10.80 -10.00
CA PRO A 525 -9.53 12.02 -10.75
C PRO A 525 -8.23 12.61 -11.31
N ALA A 526 -8.34 13.30 -12.44
CA ALA A 526 -7.31 14.16 -13.03
C ALA A 526 -7.93 15.50 -13.44
N VAL A 527 -7.15 16.58 -13.40
CA VAL A 527 -7.63 17.93 -13.71
C VAL A 527 -6.64 18.72 -14.55
N ALA A 528 -7.15 19.49 -15.51
CA ALA A 528 -6.42 20.52 -16.23
C ALA A 528 -7.25 21.82 -16.29
N VAL A 529 -6.63 22.95 -16.66
CA VAL A 529 -7.33 24.21 -16.90
C VAL A 529 -7.42 24.48 -18.41
N LEU A 530 -8.65 24.66 -18.91
CA LEU A 530 -8.97 25.06 -20.26
C LEU A 530 -9.23 26.57 -20.35
N ASP A 531 -8.68 27.21 -21.38
CA ASP A 531 -8.83 28.64 -21.69
C ASP A 531 -8.50 29.59 -20.53
N GLY A 532 -7.65 29.11 -19.59
CA GLY A 532 -7.27 29.85 -18.38
C GLY A 532 -8.40 30.07 -17.38
N ARG A 533 -9.50 29.30 -17.44
CA ARG A 533 -10.64 29.48 -16.53
C ARG A 533 -11.33 28.18 -16.13
N HIS A 534 -11.69 27.33 -17.08
CA HIS A 534 -12.57 26.20 -16.83
C HIS A 534 -11.74 24.98 -16.43
N ALA A 535 -12.09 24.32 -15.32
CA ALA A 535 -11.54 23.00 -15.03
C ALA A 535 -12.06 21.98 -16.03
N VAL A 536 -11.20 21.09 -16.50
CA VAL A 536 -11.57 19.86 -17.18
C VAL A 536 -11.17 18.71 -16.28
N VAL A 537 -12.16 17.92 -15.87
CA VAL A 537 -11.97 16.82 -14.92
C VAL A 537 -12.22 15.51 -15.64
N ALA A 538 -11.30 14.56 -15.49
CA ALA A 538 -11.46 13.17 -15.91
C ALA A 538 -11.38 12.24 -14.71
N TRP A 539 -12.11 11.12 -14.71
CA TRP A 539 -12.11 10.14 -13.62
C TRP A 539 -12.49 8.76 -14.13
N ALA A 540 -12.18 7.72 -13.35
CA ALA A 540 -12.69 6.37 -13.59
C ALA A 540 -13.94 6.12 -12.73
N ASP A 541 -14.99 5.52 -13.29
CA ASP A 541 -16.23 5.16 -12.58
C ASP A 541 -16.75 3.82 -13.07
N ASN A 542 -17.22 2.97 -12.14
CA ASN A 542 -17.79 1.66 -12.42
C ASN A 542 -19.33 1.58 -12.26
N ASP A 543 -20.03 2.72 -12.28
CA ASP A 543 -21.51 2.77 -12.24
C ASP A 543 -22.17 1.91 -13.34
N GLY A 544 -21.53 1.82 -14.52
CA GLY A 544 -21.99 1.03 -15.66
C GLY A 544 -21.62 -0.47 -15.63
N GLY A 545 -20.90 -0.95 -14.61
CA GLY A 545 -20.34 -2.30 -14.60
C GLY A 545 -18.85 -2.25 -14.29
N ALA A 546 -17.98 -2.24 -15.31
CA ALA A 546 -16.55 -2.00 -15.09
C ALA A 546 -16.20 -0.52 -15.06
N PHE A 547 -14.98 -0.26 -14.60
CA PHE A 547 -14.37 1.05 -14.67
C PHE A 547 -14.27 1.56 -16.12
N ASP A 548 -14.95 2.67 -16.35
CA ASP A 548 -14.84 3.48 -17.55
C ASP A 548 -14.29 4.87 -17.19
N VAL A 549 -13.59 5.49 -18.14
CA VAL A 549 -13.08 6.85 -18.01
C VAL A 549 -14.10 7.85 -18.53
N TYR A 550 -14.48 8.78 -17.68
CA TYR A 550 -15.37 9.89 -17.98
C TYR A 550 -14.60 11.21 -18.01
N ALA A 551 -15.11 12.20 -18.74
CA ALA A 551 -14.60 13.57 -18.70
C ALA A 551 -15.71 14.62 -18.76
N GLN A 552 -15.48 15.77 -18.11
CA GLN A 552 -16.38 16.92 -18.14
C GLN A 552 -15.61 18.24 -18.06
N VAL A 553 -15.97 19.20 -18.93
CA VAL A 553 -15.55 20.60 -18.82
C VAL A 553 -16.53 21.34 -17.90
N ILE A 554 -16.07 21.74 -16.72
CA ILE A 554 -16.89 22.33 -15.67
C ILE A 554 -17.43 23.69 -16.10
N GLY A 555 -18.75 23.87 -15.97
CA GLY A 555 -19.45 25.08 -16.38
C GLY A 555 -19.71 25.21 -17.89
N VAL A 556 -19.25 24.26 -18.70
CA VAL A 556 -19.43 24.25 -20.17
C VAL A 556 -20.27 23.06 -20.62
N ASP A 557 -19.91 21.86 -20.17
CA ASP A 557 -20.61 20.63 -20.54
C ASP A 557 -21.81 20.40 -19.62
N GLN A 558 -22.93 19.95 -20.20
CA GLN A 558 -24.17 19.69 -19.44
C GLN A 558 -24.08 18.44 -18.56
N ALA A 559 -23.29 17.45 -18.98
CA ALA A 559 -23.10 16.17 -18.32
C ALA A 559 -21.71 15.60 -18.68
N PRO A 560 -21.16 14.69 -17.88
CA PRO A 560 -19.96 13.95 -18.26
C PRO A 560 -20.16 13.07 -19.49
N VAL A 561 -19.08 12.85 -20.24
CA VAL A 561 -19.03 11.94 -21.39
C VAL A 561 -18.18 10.73 -21.01
N ASN A 562 -18.72 9.52 -21.21
CA ASN A 562 -17.94 8.28 -21.11
C ASN A 562 -17.03 8.15 -22.35
N LEU A 563 -15.73 8.28 -22.14
CA LEU A 563 -14.73 8.25 -23.20
C LEU A 563 -14.33 6.83 -23.58
N SER A 564 -14.31 5.89 -22.63
CA SER A 564 -13.74 4.56 -22.84
C SER A 564 -14.75 3.50 -23.29
N ALA A 565 -16.05 3.69 -23.10
CA ALA A 565 -17.08 2.73 -23.50
C ALA A 565 -17.03 2.31 -24.99
N PRO A 566 -16.78 3.21 -25.97
CA PRO A 566 -16.77 2.82 -27.37
C PRO A 566 -15.75 1.71 -27.66
N GLY A 567 -16.21 0.64 -28.30
CA GLY A 567 -15.38 -0.50 -28.72
C GLY A 567 -15.11 -1.55 -27.64
N LYS A 568 -15.62 -1.40 -26.42
CA LYS A 568 -15.56 -2.47 -25.40
C LYS A 568 -16.62 -3.55 -25.67
N ALA A 569 -16.24 -4.80 -25.47
CA ALA A 569 -17.14 -5.95 -25.48
C ALA A 569 -17.21 -6.54 -24.08
N VAL A 570 -18.42 -6.90 -23.63
CA VAL A 570 -18.65 -7.52 -22.33
C VAL A 570 -19.11 -8.95 -22.54
N SER A 571 -18.46 -9.89 -21.87
CA SER A 571 -18.90 -11.29 -21.81
C SER A 571 -19.51 -11.53 -20.45
N ALA A 572 -20.81 -11.83 -20.36
CA ALA A 572 -21.41 -12.26 -19.10
C ALA A 572 -20.74 -13.55 -18.59
N GLY A 573 -20.53 -13.66 -17.27
CA GLY A 573 -20.13 -14.92 -16.63
C GLY A 573 -21.19 -16.01 -16.81
N THR A 574 -20.82 -17.28 -16.65
CA THR A 574 -21.75 -18.42 -16.80
C THR A 574 -21.63 -19.38 -15.63
N ALA A 575 -22.57 -20.31 -15.46
CA ALA A 575 -22.47 -21.30 -14.37
C ALA A 575 -21.23 -22.21 -14.47
N THR A 576 -20.64 -22.34 -15.66
CA THR A 576 -19.43 -23.15 -15.93
C THR A 576 -18.14 -22.31 -15.95
N ASP A 577 -18.26 -20.99 -15.83
CA ASP A 577 -17.17 -20.04 -15.80
C ASP A 577 -17.53 -18.98 -14.77
N ALA A 578 -17.11 -19.22 -13.52
CA ALA A 578 -17.52 -18.41 -12.38
C ALA A 578 -16.88 -17.02 -12.38
N ARG A 579 -15.96 -16.76 -13.32
CA ARG A 579 -15.45 -15.41 -13.55
C ARG A 579 -16.62 -14.46 -13.75
N SER A 580 -16.55 -13.30 -13.10
CA SER A 580 -17.49 -12.19 -13.27
C SER A 580 -17.60 -11.83 -14.76
N PRO A 581 -18.60 -11.01 -15.18
CA PRO A 581 -18.63 -10.55 -16.55
C PRO A 581 -17.26 -9.99 -16.95
N ARG A 582 -16.55 -10.66 -17.87
CA ARG A 582 -15.26 -10.18 -18.38
C ARG A 582 -15.53 -8.85 -19.04
N HIS A 583 -15.15 -7.79 -18.34
CA HIS A 583 -15.51 -6.43 -18.66
C HIS A 583 -14.23 -5.60 -18.59
N PRO A 584 -13.75 -5.12 -19.74
CA PRO A 584 -12.55 -4.31 -19.76
C PRO A 584 -12.66 -3.08 -18.86
N ALA A 585 -11.65 -2.88 -18.02
CA ALA A 585 -11.48 -1.71 -17.18
C ALA A 585 -10.60 -0.65 -17.86
N SER A 586 -10.90 0.60 -17.54
CA SER A 586 -10.13 1.78 -17.92
C SER A 586 -9.85 2.59 -16.66
N LEU A 587 -8.57 2.82 -16.35
CA LEU A 587 -8.13 3.38 -15.07
C LEU A 587 -7.05 4.45 -15.25
N PHE A 588 -6.76 5.17 -14.16
CA PHE A 588 -5.68 6.17 -14.08
C PHE A 588 -5.69 7.19 -15.25
N PRO A 589 -6.79 7.94 -15.44
CA PRO A 589 -6.82 8.95 -16.48
C PRO A 589 -5.81 10.06 -16.20
N ALA A 590 -5.20 10.59 -17.25
CA ALA A 590 -4.41 11.81 -17.23
C ALA A 590 -4.89 12.74 -18.35
N ILE A 591 -4.78 14.05 -18.16
CA ILE A 591 -5.35 15.05 -19.06
C ILE A 591 -4.37 16.19 -19.32
N ALA A 592 -4.32 16.64 -20.58
CA ALA A 592 -3.64 17.87 -20.94
C ALA A 592 -4.53 18.77 -21.82
N ALA A 593 -4.42 20.08 -21.58
CA ALA A 593 -5.00 21.11 -22.42
C ALA A 593 -3.91 21.75 -23.28
N ALA A 594 -4.11 21.76 -24.59
CA ALA A 594 -3.27 22.46 -25.55
C ALA A 594 -3.61 23.95 -25.58
N LYS A 595 -2.63 24.78 -25.97
CA LYS A 595 -2.78 26.25 -26.01
C LYS A 595 -3.86 26.74 -26.98
N ASP A 596 -4.19 25.95 -27.98
CA ASP A 596 -5.22 26.26 -28.96
C ASP A 596 -6.64 25.95 -28.46
N GLY A 597 -6.77 25.34 -27.27
CA GLY A 597 -8.03 24.90 -26.66
C GLY A 597 -8.34 23.41 -26.86
N GLY A 598 -7.48 22.65 -27.56
CA GLY A 598 -7.63 21.21 -27.70
C GLY A 598 -7.40 20.46 -26.37
N LEU A 599 -8.09 19.34 -26.17
CA LEU A 599 -7.93 18.48 -24.99
C LEU A 599 -7.54 17.08 -25.41
N VAL A 600 -6.66 16.45 -24.64
CA VAL A 600 -6.33 15.03 -24.77
C VAL A 600 -6.46 14.39 -23.40
N VAL A 601 -7.24 13.31 -23.32
CA VAL A 601 -7.35 12.44 -22.15
C VAL A 601 -6.74 11.09 -22.51
N THR A 602 -5.88 10.56 -21.65
CA THR A 602 -5.28 9.23 -21.80
C THR A 602 -5.48 8.40 -20.54
N TRP A 603 -5.51 7.08 -20.67
CA TRP A 603 -5.72 6.14 -19.59
C TRP A 603 -5.10 4.78 -19.92
N GLN A 604 -4.94 3.92 -18.90
CA GLN A 604 -4.61 2.51 -19.12
C GLN A 604 -5.90 1.69 -19.31
N ASP A 605 -5.87 0.73 -20.22
CA ASP A 605 -7.03 -0.02 -20.69
C ASP A 605 -6.67 -1.47 -20.99
N ASN A 606 -7.38 -2.43 -20.39
CA ASN A 606 -7.12 -3.86 -20.61
C ASN A 606 -8.07 -4.50 -21.65
N ARG A 607 -8.79 -3.72 -22.47
CA ARG A 607 -9.74 -4.29 -23.47
C ARG A 607 -9.12 -5.19 -24.53
N PHE A 608 -7.80 -5.18 -24.63
CA PHE A 608 -7.03 -5.97 -25.58
C PHE A 608 -6.48 -7.25 -24.96
N ASP A 609 -6.64 -7.42 -23.64
CA ASP A 609 -6.37 -8.68 -22.96
C ASP A 609 -7.44 -9.72 -23.36
N PRO A 610 -7.06 -10.98 -23.61
CA PRO A 610 -8.02 -12.06 -23.86
C PRO A 610 -9.03 -12.31 -22.72
N ASP A 611 -8.61 -12.10 -21.47
CA ASP A 611 -9.38 -12.31 -20.25
C ASP A 611 -9.26 -11.08 -19.33
N PRO A 612 -9.84 -9.93 -19.71
CA PRO A 612 -9.66 -8.68 -18.98
C PRO A 612 -10.21 -8.77 -17.55
N LEU A 613 -9.44 -8.19 -16.63
CA LEU A 613 -9.58 -8.26 -15.17
C LEU A 613 -9.33 -9.65 -14.60
N TRP A 614 -8.55 -10.50 -15.28
CA TRP A 614 -8.23 -11.83 -14.77
C TRP A 614 -6.81 -12.20 -15.13
N THR A 615 -5.99 -12.39 -14.10
CA THR A 615 -4.61 -12.81 -14.33
C THR A 615 -4.53 -14.21 -14.92
N GLY A 616 -3.63 -14.35 -15.90
CA GLY A 616 -3.42 -15.61 -16.62
C GLY A 616 -4.57 -15.92 -17.59
N HIS A 617 -4.24 -15.93 -18.88
CA HIS A 617 -5.18 -16.31 -19.93
C HIS A 617 -5.65 -17.76 -19.75
N THR A 618 -6.97 -17.98 -19.71
CA THR A 618 -7.55 -19.32 -19.84
C THR A 618 -7.58 -19.65 -21.33
N PRO A 619 -6.66 -20.50 -21.84
CA PRO A 619 -6.57 -20.76 -23.26
C PRO A 619 -7.84 -21.47 -23.78
N PRO A 620 -8.18 -21.32 -25.07
CA PRO A 620 -9.21 -22.13 -25.69
C PRO A 620 -8.95 -23.63 -25.47
N ALA A 621 -10.03 -24.41 -25.34
CA ALA A 621 -9.93 -25.85 -25.10
C ALA A 621 -8.99 -26.54 -26.11
N GLY A 622 -8.01 -27.30 -25.59
CA GLY A 622 -7.01 -28.02 -26.39
C GLY A 622 -5.72 -27.25 -26.69
N GLN A 623 -5.59 -25.99 -26.24
CA GLN A 623 -4.33 -25.24 -26.30
C GLN A 623 -3.57 -25.34 -24.96
N PRO A 624 -2.22 -25.30 -24.99
CA PRO A 624 -1.42 -25.33 -23.77
C PRO A 624 -1.65 -24.06 -22.95
N ALA A 625 -1.78 -24.22 -21.63
CA ALA A 625 -1.85 -23.08 -20.71
C ALA A 625 -0.53 -22.31 -20.67
N GLY A 626 -0.63 -20.99 -20.54
CA GLY A 626 0.50 -20.07 -20.48
C GLY A 626 1.28 -20.12 -19.17
N GLY A 627 0.64 -20.55 -18.07
CA GLY A 627 1.26 -20.70 -16.74
C GLY A 627 1.64 -19.37 -16.09
N GLY A 628 1.04 -19.05 -14.95
CA GLY A 628 1.36 -17.91 -14.08
C GLY A 628 0.20 -16.95 -13.78
N THR A 629 0.26 -16.26 -12.65
CA THR A 629 -0.59 -15.10 -12.29
C THR A 629 0.04 -13.85 -12.90
N ASP A 630 0.16 -13.83 -14.23
CA ASP A 630 0.75 -12.70 -14.93
C ASP A 630 -0.21 -11.49 -14.88
N PRO A 631 0.30 -10.26 -14.79
CA PRO A 631 -0.55 -9.07 -14.82
C PRO A 631 -1.36 -9.04 -16.12
N ASP A 632 -2.53 -8.41 -16.09
CA ASP A 632 -3.29 -8.13 -17.31
C ASP A 632 -2.45 -7.38 -18.35
N ASN A 633 -2.71 -7.66 -19.63
CA ASN A 633 -2.20 -6.86 -20.73
C ASN A 633 -2.90 -5.49 -20.80
N TRP A 634 -2.45 -4.58 -19.94
CA TRP A 634 -2.81 -3.17 -19.98
C TRP A 634 -2.15 -2.47 -21.18
N GLN A 635 -2.93 -1.63 -21.87
CA GLN A 635 -2.47 -0.78 -22.97
C GLN A 635 -2.81 0.68 -22.70
N ILE A 636 -2.06 1.61 -23.29
CA ILE A 636 -2.35 3.04 -23.19
C ILE A 636 -3.26 3.45 -24.34
N VAL A 637 -4.34 4.15 -24.01
CA VAL A 637 -5.34 4.64 -24.96
C VAL A 637 -5.55 6.14 -24.74
N ALA A 638 -5.95 6.87 -25.78
CA ALA A 638 -6.27 8.29 -25.70
C ALA A 638 -7.54 8.66 -26.47
N SER A 639 -8.20 9.74 -26.05
CA SER A 639 -9.29 10.40 -26.76
C SER A 639 -9.06 11.92 -26.79
N VAL A 640 -9.49 12.56 -27.87
CA VAL A 640 -9.22 13.97 -28.17
C VAL A 640 -10.53 14.73 -28.29
N ARG A 641 -10.57 15.93 -27.72
CA ARG A 641 -11.59 16.95 -28.02
C ARG A 641 -10.94 18.14 -28.71
N PRO A 642 -11.18 18.35 -30.02
CA PRO A 642 -10.62 19.48 -30.75
C PRO A 642 -11.13 20.83 -30.20
N ALA A 643 -10.30 21.88 -30.27
CA ALA A 643 -10.55 23.19 -29.66
C ALA A 643 -11.92 23.85 -29.98
N ARG A 644 -12.46 23.59 -31.18
CA ARG A 644 -13.72 24.20 -31.66
C ARG A 644 -14.90 23.24 -31.61
N GLU A 645 -14.71 22.06 -31.05
CA GLU A 645 -15.69 20.99 -31.01
C GLU A 645 -16.11 20.67 -29.58
N LYS A 646 -17.34 20.20 -29.43
CA LYS A 646 -17.86 19.73 -28.14
C LYS A 646 -17.78 18.20 -28.00
N SER A 647 -17.54 17.50 -29.09
CA SER A 647 -17.44 16.05 -29.14
C SER A 647 -16.03 15.54 -28.91
N TRP A 648 -15.94 14.41 -28.23
CA TRP A 648 -14.72 13.62 -28.10
C TRP A 648 -14.59 12.64 -29.26
N SER A 649 -13.36 12.33 -29.67
CA SER A 649 -13.08 11.27 -30.63
C SER A 649 -13.34 9.89 -30.03
N ALA A 650 -13.50 8.88 -30.89
CA ALA A 650 -13.35 7.50 -30.45
C ALA A 650 -11.95 7.27 -29.84
N PRO A 651 -11.80 6.31 -28.91
CA PRO A 651 -10.51 5.96 -28.34
C PRO A 651 -9.51 5.48 -29.41
N VAL A 652 -8.26 5.89 -29.28
CA VAL A 652 -7.13 5.50 -30.14
C VAL A 652 -6.03 4.89 -29.28
N GLN A 653 -5.51 3.73 -29.69
CA GLN A 653 -4.37 3.09 -29.03
C GLN A 653 -3.11 3.96 -29.17
N VAL A 654 -2.41 4.15 -28.04
CA VAL A 654 -1.11 4.82 -27.93
C VAL A 654 0.00 3.77 -27.83
N SER A 655 -0.26 2.71 -27.07
CA SER A 655 0.59 1.51 -27.04
C SER A 655 -0.15 0.30 -27.62
N ALA A 656 0.63 -0.66 -28.11
CA ALA A 656 0.16 -1.89 -28.76
C ALA A 656 1.04 -3.10 -28.36
N ALA A 657 1.61 -3.08 -27.15
CA ALA A 657 2.45 -4.17 -26.65
C ALA A 657 1.59 -5.42 -26.42
N THR A 658 2.02 -6.59 -26.91
CA THR A 658 1.27 -7.83 -26.70
C THR A 658 1.82 -8.67 -25.55
N ASP A 659 2.96 -8.27 -25.00
CA ASP A 659 3.77 -9.01 -24.03
C ASP A 659 4.16 -8.14 -22.81
N ALA A 660 3.45 -7.02 -22.59
CA ALA A 660 3.64 -6.17 -21.43
C ALA A 660 2.35 -5.50 -20.96
N ALA A 661 2.27 -5.25 -19.65
CA ALA A 661 1.30 -4.38 -19.01
C ALA A 661 1.82 -2.94 -19.00
N ASP A 662 1.27 -2.10 -19.86
CA ASP A 662 1.54 -0.67 -19.93
C ASP A 662 0.57 0.12 -19.02
N ARG A 663 1.12 0.83 -18.03
CA ARG A 663 0.35 1.40 -16.91
C ARG A 663 0.74 2.85 -16.59
N HIS A 664 -0.13 3.51 -15.83
CA HIS A 664 0.12 4.83 -15.22
C HIS A 664 0.59 5.90 -16.22
N PRO A 665 -0.21 6.23 -17.25
CA PRO A 665 0.19 7.21 -18.24
C PRO A 665 0.23 8.63 -17.66
N GLY A 666 1.30 9.36 -17.93
CA GLY A 666 1.41 10.81 -17.81
C GLY A 666 1.36 11.47 -19.19
N ILE A 667 0.89 12.72 -19.25
CA ILE A 667 0.71 13.46 -20.51
C ILE A 667 1.18 14.92 -20.38
N ALA A 668 1.82 15.45 -21.41
CA ALA A 668 2.13 16.88 -21.53
C ALA A 668 2.11 17.34 -23.00
N VAL A 669 1.98 18.65 -23.22
CA VAL A 669 2.01 19.27 -24.56
C VAL A 669 3.20 20.23 -24.67
N ASP A 670 4.11 19.94 -25.60
CA ASP A 670 5.26 20.78 -25.93
C ASP A 670 4.81 22.13 -26.54
N ARG A 671 5.67 23.14 -26.54
CA ARG A 671 5.40 24.48 -27.07
C ARG A 671 5.02 24.55 -28.55
N ASP A 672 5.27 23.51 -29.34
CA ASP A 672 4.83 23.43 -30.75
C ASP A 672 3.52 22.67 -30.95
N GLY A 673 2.89 22.20 -29.86
CA GLY A 673 1.66 21.42 -29.91
C GLY A 673 1.88 19.91 -29.97
N THR A 674 3.14 19.43 -29.98
CA THR A 674 3.42 17.99 -29.87
C THR A 674 2.91 17.46 -28.54
N VAL A 675 2.04 16.45 -28.58
CA VAL A 675 1.55 15.76 -27.39
C VAL A 675 2.50 14.61 -27.06
N VAL A 676 2.92 14.51 -25.82
CA VAL A 676 3.80 13.43 -25.33
C VAL A 676 3.03 12.66 -24.28
N ILE A 677 2.92 11.34 -24.46
CA ILE A 677 2.41 10.42 -23.44
C ILE A 677 3.55 9.50 -23.02
N MET A 678 3.70 9.29 -21.72
CA MET A 678 4.72 8.44 -21.11
C MET A 678 4.08 7.50 -20.11
N TRP A 679 4.52 6.25 -20.05
CA TRP A 679 3.97 5.22 -19.18
C TRP A 679 5.07 4.30 -18.65
N GLU A 680 4.76 3.55 -17.60
CA GLU A 680 5.58 2.41 -17.17
C GLU A 680 5.13 1.14 -17.88
N THR A 681 6.05 0.22 -18.11
CA THR A 681 5.78 -1.07 -18.77
C THR A 681 6.36 -2.21 -17.95
N LYS A 682 5.52 -3.20 -17.60
CA LYS A 682 5.89 -4.46 -16.94
C LYS A 682 5.76 -5.58 -17.96
N ARG A 683 6.80 -6.40 -18.15
CA ARG A 683 6.64 -7.64 -18.92
C ARG A 683 5.50 -8.47 -18.32
N LEU A 684 4.72 -9.18 -19.14
CA LEU A 684 3.74 -10.17 -18.63
C LEU A 684 4.50 -11.34 -18.01
N GLN A 685 4.92 -11.11 -16.77
CA GLN A 685 5.68 -12.00 -15.91
C GLN A 685 5.28 -11.66 -14.49
N SER A 686 4.78 -12.65 -13.76
CA SER A 686 4.26 -12.55 -12.40
C SER A 686 5.21 -11.78 -11.45
N SER A 687 6.49 -12.16 -11.37
CA SER A 687 7.48 -11.55 -10.46
C SER A 687 8.90 -11.50 -11.04
N GLY A 688 9.81 -10.81 -10.33
CA GLY A 688 11.23 -10.79 -10.64
C GLY A 688 11.55 -10.09 -11.97
N ALA A 689 10.70 -9.15 -12.40
CA ALA A 689 10.85 -8.43 -13.65
C ALA A 689 10.86 -6.92 -13.39
N ASN A 690 11.90 -6.24 -13.90
CA ASN A 690 12.04 -4.80 -13.73
C ASN A 690 11.06 -4.02 -14.62
N LEU A 691 10.44 -3.00 -14.03
CA LEU A 691 9.68 -1.98 -14.76
C LEU A 691 10.61 -1.06 -15.53
N SER A 692 10.16 -0.62 -16.70
CA SER A 692 10.84 0.42 -17.49
C SER A 692 9.85 1.47 -17.98
N LEU A 693 10.35 2.58 -18.51
CA LEU A 693 9.50 3.67 -18.99
C LEU A 693 9.52 3.74 -20.52
N ARG A 694 8.36 4.03 -21.09
CA ARG A 694 8.15 4.22 -22.53
C ARG A 694 7.47 5.56 -22.77
N ALA A 695 7.71 6.16 -23.94
CA ALA A 695 6.99 7.35 -24.38
C ALA A 695 6.61 7.25 -25.85
N SER A 696 5.51 7.89 -26.23
CA SER A 696 5.09 8.11 -27.62
C SER A 696 4.65 9.55 -27.83
N ARG A 697 4.72 10.00 -29.07
CA ARG A 697 4.50 11.39 -29.47
C ARG A 697 3.42 11.48 -30.54
N SER A 698 2.60 12.52 -30.46
CA SER A 698 1.61 12.85 -31.47
C SER A 698 1.85 14.25 -32.01
N PHE A 699 1.85 14.37 -33.33
CA PHE A 699 2.08 15.63 -34.07
C PHE A 699 0.79 16.20 -34.68
N ASP A 700 -0.36 15.56 -34.44
CA ASP A 700 -1.66 15.90 -35.01
C ASP A 700 -2.74 16.09 -33.92
N GLY A 701 -2.29 16.43 -32.71
CA GLY A 701 -3.17 16.71 -31.56
C GLY A 701 -3.74 15.46 -30.89
N GLY A 702 -3.02 14.35 -30.89
CA GLY A 702 -3.41 13.10 -30.22
C GLY A 702 -4.18 12.10 -31.09
N ARG A 703 -4.28 12.32 -32.40
CA ARG A 703 -5.04 11.44 -33.31
C ARG A 703 -4.22 10.25 -33.80
N THR A 704 -2.92 10.45 -34.00
CA THR A 704 -1.97 9.39 -34.34
C THR A 704 -0.72 9.47 -33.46
N TRP A 705 -0.05 8.33 -33.28
CA TRP A 705 1.05 8.15 -32.34
C TRP A 705 2.28 7.55 -33.02
N SER A 706 3.46 8.03 -32.64
CA SER A 706 4.74 7.43 -33.07
C SER A 706 4.94 6.05 -32.45
N ALA A 707 5.93 5.30 -32.96
CA ALA A 707 6.45 4.15 -32.24
C ALA A 707 6.93 4.57 -30.84
N SER A 708 6.73 3.71 -29.85
CA SER A 708 7.16 3.99 -28.47
C SER A 708 8.68 3.89 -28.34
N GLU A 709 9.30 4.82 -27.61
CA GLU A 709 10.73 4.86 -27.31
C GLU A 709 10.99 4.64 -25.80
N PRO A 710 12.11 4.03 -25.39
CA PRO A 710 12.47 3.92 -23.99
C PRO A 710 12.93 5.27 -23.41
N VAL A 711 12.59 5.54 -22.15
CA VAL A 711 13.05 6.74 -21.43
C VAL A 711 13.83 6.33 -20.19
N GLY A 712 15.05 6.87 -20.05
CA GLY A 712 15.89 6.67 -18.88
C GLY A 712 16.21 5.21 -18.53
N LEU A 713 16.30 4.34 -19.55
CA LEU A 713 16.48 2.90 -19.42
C LEU A 713 17.65 2.52 -18.51
N ASN A 714 17.35 1.67 -17.52
CA ASN A 714 18.35 0.93 -16.76
C ASN A 714 17.82 -0.50 -16.54
N PRO A 715 18.39 -1.53 -17.19
CA PRO A 715 17.90 -2.90 -17.08
C PRO A 715 17.96 -3.50 -15.66
N ALA A 716 18.77 -2.94 -14.76
CA ALA A 716 18.95 -3.43 -13.40
C ALA A 716 18.09 -2.68 -12.35
N ALA A 717 17.23 -1.74 -12.78
CA ALA A 717 16.39 -0.93 -11.90
C ALA A 717 14.93 -1.00 -12.32
N MET A 718 14.05 -0.83 -11.35
CA MET A 718 12.62 -0.63 -11.58
C MET A 718 12.34 0.86 -11.68
N SER A 719 11.78 1.32 -12.80
CA SER A 719 11.34 2.72 -12.95
C SER A 719 9.82 2.80 -13.07
N GLN A 720 9.17 3.63 -12.25
CA GLN A 720 7.71 3.67 -12.17
C GLN A 720 7.13 5.07 -11.89
N ARG A 721 5.81 5.19 -12.10
CA ARG A 721 5.00 6.42 -11.91
C ARG A 721 5.58 7.66 -12.59
N PRO A 722 5.69 7.68 -13.93
CA PRO A 722 6.12 8.87 -14.63
C PRO A 722 5.09 10.00 -14.50
N SER A 723 5.55 11.20 -14.17
CA SER A 723 4.78 12.44 -14.31
C SER A 723 5.43 13.29 -15.38
N LEU A 724 4.62 13.79 -16.31
CA LEU A 724 5.05 14.73 -17.34
C LEU A 724 4.59 16.14 -16.99
N SER A 725 5.44 17.10 -17.31
CA SER A 725 5.12 18.51 -17.15
C SER A 725 5.75 19.32 -18.28
N ARG A 726 5.27 20.55 -18.41
CA ARG A 726 5.88 21.54 -19.28
C ARG A 726 6.73 22.48 -18.44
N ASP A 727 8.00 22.62 -18.80
CA ASP A 727 8.90 23.60 -18.18
C ASP A 727 8.54 25.03 -18.66
N SER A 728 9.06 26.05 -17.96
CA SER A 728 8.79 27.46 -18.28
C SER A 728 9.25 27.88 -19.68
N ASP A 729 10.27 27.23 -20.24
CA ASP A 729 10.71 27.43 -21.64
C ASP A 729 9.87 26.67 -22.67
N GLY A 730 8.90 25.89 -22.19
CA GLY A 730 7.91 25.19 -22.97
C GLY A 730 8.29 23.80 -23.45
N SER A 731 9.47 23.28 -23.08
CA SER A 731 9.83 21.89 -23.31
C SER A 731 9.15 20.93 -22.33
N VAL A 732 9.08 19.65 -22.70
CA VAL A 732 8.51 18.60 -21.84
C VAL A 732 9.58 18.03 -20.92
N ARG A 733 9.23 17.87 -19.64
CA ARG A 733 10.03 17.21 -18.61
C ARG A 733 9.31 16.00 -18.07
N ALA A 734 10.04 14.92 -17.90
CA ALA A 734 9.62 13.74 -17.14
C ALA A 734 10.28 13.74 -15.76
N VAL A 735 9.50 13.31 -14.76
CA VAL A 735 10.01 12.86 -13.46
C VAL A 735 9.42 11.48 -13.15
N TRP A 736 10.19 10.63 -12.48
CA TRP A 736 9.77 9.29 -12.04
C TRP A 736 10.61 8.90 -10.82
N TYR A 737 10.28 7.79 -10.17
CA TYR A 737 11.16 7.21 -9.16
C TYR A 737 11.64 5.81 -9.56
N ASP A 738 12.87 5.48 -9.19
CA ASP A 738 13.48 4.20 -9.52
C ASP A 738 14.52 3.70 -8.51
N THR A 739 14.95 2.45 -8.66
CA THR A 739 15.86 1.73 -7.75
C THR A 739 17.32 1.63 -8.23
N ARG A 740 17.76 2.49 -9.17
CA ARG A 740 19.13 2.39 -9.74
C ARG A 740 20.25 2.79 -8.78
N SER A 741 19.92 3.43 -7.66
CA SER A 741 20.90 3.90 -6.69
C SER A 741 21.59 2.75 -5.96
N ALA A 742 22.87 2.96 -5.65
CA ALA A 742 23.72 1.94 -5.02
C ALA A 742 23.25 1.58 -3.59
N ASP A 743 22.53 2.48 -2.92
CA ASP A 743 21.95 2.27 -1.59
C ASP A 743 20.59 1.55 -1.60
N TRP A 744 20.19 1.02 -2.77
CA TRP A 744 18.97 0.26 -3.07
C TRP A 744 17.66 1.02 -2.94
N ARG A 745 17.67 2.23 -2.37
CA ARG A 745 16.48 3.02 -2.08
C ARG A 745 15.86 3.57 -3.36
N TRP A 746 14.56 3.78 -3.30
CA TRP A 746 13.83 4.51 -4.34
C TRP A 746 14.31 5.96 -4.37
N LYS A 747 14.70 6.47 -5.54
CA LYS A 747 15.06 7.89 -5.74
C LYS A 747 14.28 8.48 -6.90
N VAL A 748 14.08 9.78 -6.85
CA VAL A 748 13.46 10.57 -7.91
C VAL A 748 14.50 10.94 -8.96
N PHE A 749 14.15 10.76 -10.23
CA PHE A 749 14.95 11.11 -11.40
C PHE A 749 14.17 12.02 -12.35
N THR A 750 14.91 12.71 -13.23
CA THR A 750 14.32 13.54 -14.30
C THR A 750 15.04 13.34 -15.63
N SER A 751 14.30 13.55 -16.71
CA SER A 751 14.82 13.70 -18.07
C SER A 751 14.00 14.76 -18.80
N ARG A 752 14.63 15.50 -19.69
CA ARG A 752 14.00 16.55 -20.49
C ARG A 752 13.98 16.12 -21.94
N LEU A 753 12.88 16.39 -22.63
CA LEU A 753 12.74 16.12 -24.05
C LEU A 753 13.34 17.27 -24.87
N ASP A 754 14.48 17.02 -25.51
CA ASP A 754 15.06 17.86 -26.55
C ASP A 754 14.55 17.44 -27.93
N ARG A 755 14.33 18.42 -28.81
CA ARG A 755 13.74 18.18 -30.13
C ARG A 755 14.71 17.62 -31.15
N ALA A 756 16.00 17.96 -31.03
CA ALA A 756 17.03 17.52 -31.95
C ALA A 756 17.63 16.19 -31.49
N THR A 757 17.76 15.98 -30.18
CA THR A 757 18.50 14.84 -29.62
C THR A 757 17.64 13.84 -28.86
N GLY A 758 16.35 14.12 -28.63
CA GLY A 758 15.45 13.27 -27.87
C GLY A 758 15.57 13.47 -26.35
N TRP A 759 15.29 12.43 -25.58
CA TRP A 759 15.38 12.50 -24.13
C TRP A 759 16.83 12.66 -23.66
N THR A 760 17.08 13.60 -22.75
CA THR A 760 18.38 13.75 -22.10
C THR A 760 18.70 12.53 -21.23
N ALA A 761 19.98 12.32 -20.92
CA ALA A 761 20.39 11.34 -19.92
C ALA A 761 19.66 11.61 -18.58
N PRO A 762 19.22 10.56 -17.86
CA PRO A 762 18.59 10.72 -16.55
C PRO A 762 19.49 11.41 -15.54
N ALA A 763 18.92 12.34 -14.78
CA ALA A 763 19.58 12.98 -13.64
C ALA A 763 18.83 12.63 -12.35
N GLN A 764 19.56 12.22 -11.31
CA GLN A 764 19.01 11.96 -9.98
C GLN A 764 18.71 13.28 -9.27
N LEU A 765 17.46 13.45 -8.83
CA LEU A 765 17.01 14.62 -8.08
C LEU A 765 17.12 14.42 -6.58
N SER A 766 16.60 13.32 -6.04
CA SER A 766 16.63 13.05 -4.59
C SER A 766 17.81 12.17 -4.19
N THR A 767 18.40 12.42 -3.04
CA THR A 767 19.53 11.65 -2.48
C THR A 767 19.22 11.09 -1.11
N LEU A 768 18.55 11.86 -0.25
CA LEU A 768 18.29 11.47 1.13
C LEU A 768 17.11 10.49 1.20
N ALA A 769 17.36 9.35 1.84
CA ALA A 769 16.38 8.30 2.15
C ALA A 769 15.59 7.82 0.91
N ASN A 770 14.39 7.29 1.06
CA ASN A 770 13.51 6.95 -0.07
C ASN A 770 12.84 8.23 -0.61
N GLY A 771 12.63 8.27 -1.92
CA GLY A 771 11.88 9.29 -2.65
C GLY A 771 10.94 8.62 -3.64
N ALA A 772 9.63 8.86 -3.51
CA ALA A 772 8.58 8.19 -4.27
C ALA A 772 7.43 9.14 -4.66
N PHE A 773 6.57 8.69 -5.58
CA PHE A 773 5.39 9.43 -6.06
C PHE A 773 5.67 10.89 -6.45
N PRO A 774 6.60 11.16 -7.38
CA PRO A 774 6.89 12.52 -7.81
C PRO A 774 5.79 13.08 -8.70
N SER A 775 5.49 14.36 -8.56
CA SER A 775 4.73 15.16 -9.52
C SER A 775 5.52 16.40 -9.90
N ALA A 776 5.28 16.94 -11.10
CA ALA A 776 5.97 18.12 -11.60
C ALA A 776 5.04 19.11 -12.31
N ALA A 777 5.31 20.40 -12.17
CA ALA A 777 4.66 21.48 -12.91
C ALA A 777 5.54 22.73 -12.92
N ASP A 778 5.74 23.33 -14.09
CA ASP A 778 6.41 24.63 -14.27
C ASP A 778 7.77 24.76 -13.55
N GLY A 779 8.59 23.70 -13.62
CA GLY A 779 9.90 23.64 -12.97
C GLY A 779 9.88 23.32 -11.47
N PHE A 780 8.71 23.12 -10.87
CA PHE A 780 8.58 22.55 -9.53
C PHE A 780 8.46 21.03 -9.60
N VAL A 781 9.11 20.34 -8.67
CA VAL A 781 8.94 18.89 -8.46
C VAL A 781 8.61 18.68 -6.99
N VAL A 782 7.51 17.97 -6.73
CA VAL A 782 7.16 17.49 -5.38
C VAL A 782 7.31 15.98 -5.33
N PHE A 783 7.73 15.44 -4.19
CA PHE A 783 7.83 13.99 -3.98
C PHE A 783 7.67 13.62 -2.50
N THR A 784 7.28 12.39 -2.25
CA THR A 784 7.14 11.81 -0.91
C THR A 784 8.48 11.24 -0.45
N SER A 785 8.87 11.47 0.81
CA SER A 785 10.12 10.95 1.37
C SER A 785 10.02 10.64 2.87
N ASP A 786 10.71 9.57 3.28
CA ASP A 786 10.87 9.13 4.67
C ASP A 786 12.12 9.73 5.35
N ARG A 787 12.76 10.74 4.76
CA ARG A 787 14.02 11.32 5.30
C ARG A 787 13.90 11.94 6.70
N GLY A 788 12.69 12.22 7.16
CA GLY A 788 12.42 12.68 8.53
C GLY A 788 12.28 11.54 9.55
N ALA A 789 12.29 10.28 9.09
CA ALA A 789 12.18 9.12 9.97
C ALA A 789 13.41 8.99 10.87
N THR A 790 13.15 8.60 12.11
CA THR A 790 14.16 8.47 13.17
C THR A 790 14.53 7.01 13.43
N ARG A 791 13.78 6.06 12.87
CA ARG A 791 13.97 4.61 13.03
C ARG A 791 13.64 3.88 11.71
N THR A 792 14.23 2.70 11.51
CA THR A 792 13.99 1.85 10.34
C THR A 792 12.70 1.01 10.42
N GLN A 793 12.05 1.00 11.58
CA GLN A 793 10.81 0.28 11.85
C GLN A 793 9.95 1.12 12.79
N ARG A 794 8.63 0.93 12.73
CA ARG A 794 7.66 1.61 13.62
C ARG A 794 7.74 3.14 13.57
N ASP A 795 8.18 3.70 12.44
CA ASP A 795 8.17 5.13 12.17
C ASP A 795 7.36 5.36 10.90
N GLY A 796 6.18 5.96 11.04
CA GLY A 796 5.26 6.23 9.91
C GLY A 796 5.58 7.52 9.17
N THR A 797 6.77 8.10 9.34
CA THR A 797 7.12 9.38 8.70
C THR A 797 7.13 9.23 7.19
N GLN A 798 6.23 9.94 6.53
CA GLN A 798 6.30 10.28 5.12
C GLN A 798 5.98 11.77 5.00
N GLN A 799 6.80 12.52 4.30
CA GLN A 799 6.65 13.96 4.14
C GLN A 799 6.82 14.35 2.67
N ILE A 800 6.24 15.49 2.30
CA ILE A 800 6.34 16.04 0.94
C ILE A 800 7.49 17.03 0.88
N PHE A 801 8.42 16.79 -0.03
CA PHE A 801 9.53 17.68 -0.32
C PHE A 801 9.36 18.32 -1.70
N LEU A 802 9.83 19.56 -1.83
CA LEU A 802 9.74 20.36 -3.04
C LEU A 802 11.13 20.77 -3.52
N LEU A 803 11.36 20.58 -4.81
CA LEU A 803 12.50 21.06 -5.57
C LEU A 803 12.04 22.09 -6.60
N ARG A 804 12.95 23.02 -6.90
CA ARG A 804 12.83 23.95 -8.03
C ARG A 804 14.00 23.71 -8.96
N LEU A 805 13.72 23.32 -10.20
CA LEU A 805 14.70 22.95 -11.22
C LEU A 805 15.20 24.13 -12.04
#